data_AF-D4AP46-F1
#
_entry.id   AF-D4AP46-F1
#
_cell.length_a   1.000
_cell.length_b   1.000
_cell.length_c   1.000
_cell.angle_alpha   90.00
_cell.angle_beta   90.00
_cell.angle_gamma   90.00
#
_symmetry.space_group_name_H-M   'P 1'
#
loop_
_entity.id
_entity.type
_entity.pdbx_description
1 polymer ?
#
loop_
_entity_poly.entity_id
_entity_poly.type
_entity_poly.pdbx_seq_one_letter_code
_entity_poly.pdbx_strand_id
1 'polypeptide(L)'
;MAKINSLLDLPVELLQLVLKCCSTPSFLQLIRTCSTLLAIAKTCREVLRHQLFKLPGPLETEDGIPLEGLSTAQLYQELMSRAATHLYGANFHSDTTLYTMEEGVIDTKASSFFPTPHEEPQYFAHPSLALVPRGSASVYLYLMGHPSLRPEETMLSAGKLESPSDVPGEIEILRVVNSRSYPNVISVLQRYKPPANPADSPSMHPFVEDTMMPYYSARIRLVHYSIDSPKGGWRPTVFTVFPTELEEIYTPLAIDVVDQECVVVSWQHKESPRVTKVCLHKYDESDVVVRKDGCSYVEYNTTTLVDGDEIARRRHFSDSTMHLPDPIVQVRFNDRHQQVIYWHSSSIIYDQFQRILSSADTSGSGSAHRGRLLDNICYARRPEYDGTSPPISSRFQVGIPFYGYHIRNFANGVCDWYYASVGFTRLPPNGRVGAYILRSTAQCRSDRCTHILNLDRGRRIERWVTVAKLWGFKPNESNLTGLIASSPRGTRLAIVNWKTLYVWPLEPYHVLMRNREGYYPPSMYYPGDPGACARASTVPRSSGEEDYEKTEDGWKDIVELKPIILNLDAVCFGLKFTNGENELTLLTDKGLMVWQLGSNRSALRLKGVIKAEEDVVADELSKRPLSYGNAVGDESEAEDEDEDEDEDMHDDDMEAEDEDEDDDGEEMDLDA
;
A
#
# COMPACT_ATOMS: atom_id res chain seq x y z
N MET A 1 49.91 -34.45 14.33
CA MET A 1 48.70 -33.75 13.85
C MET A 1 48.49 -32.56 14.76
N ALA A 2 48.70 -31.34 14.26
CA ALA A 2 48.41 -30.13 15.04
C ALA A 2 46.92 -30.11 15.38
N LYS A 3 46.57 -29.88 16.65
CA LYS A 3 45.18 -29.68 17.05
C LYS A 3 44.70 -28.37 16.44
N ILE A 4 43.85 -28.46 15.42
CA ILE A 4 43.07 -27.32 14.92
C ILE A 4 42.12 -26.95 16.06
N ASN A 5 42.38 -25.83 16.73
CA ASN A 5 41.57 -25.38 17.87
C ASN A 5 40.54 -24.32 17.44
N SER A 6 40.76 -23.66 16.30
CA SER A 6 39.88 -22.64 15.73
C SER A 6 39.69 -22.80 14.22
N LEU A 7 38.56 -22.34 13.69
CA LEU A 7 38.28 -22.29 12.24
C LEU A 7 39.34 -21.49 11.49
N LEU A 8 39.87 -20.42 12.10
CA LEU A 8 40.85 -19.53 11.48
C LEU A 8 42.26 -20.15 11.38
N ASP A 9 42.50 -21.30 12.03
CA ASP A 9 43.76 -22.04 11.94
C ASP A 9 43.84 -22.89 10.66
N LEU A 10 42.75 -22.96 9.88
CA LEU A 10 42.73 -23.69 8.61
C LEU A 10 43.53 -22.96 7.52
N PRO A 11 44.18 -23.71 6.60
CA PRO A 11 44.73 -23.16 5.38
C PRO A 11 43.71 -22.32 4.59
N VAL A 12 44.20 -21.28 3.91
CA VAL A 12 43.37 -20.32 3.18
C VAL A 12 42.50 -20.99 2.11
N GLU A 13 42.98 -22.06 1.49
CA GLU A 13 42.27 -22.83 0.48
C GLU A 13 41.05 -23.54 1.07
N LEU A 14 41.16 -24.06 2.30
CA LEU A 14 40.03 -24.66 3.01
C LEU A 14 39.02 -23.59 3.43
N LEU A 15 39.49 -22.42 3.87
CA LEU A 15 38.62 -21.29 4.18
C LEU A 15 37.86 -20.79 2.94
N GLN A 16 38.51 -20.71 1.77
CA GLN A 16 37.87 -20.39 0.50
C GLN A 16 36.80 -21.41 0.13
N LEU A 17 37.08 -22.71 0.29
CA LEU A 17 36.11 -23.77 0.02
C LEU A 17 34.89 -23.67 0.96
N VAL A 18 35.11 -23.41 2.24
CA VAL A 18 34.02 -23.16 3.20
C VAL A 18 33.14 -22.00 2.74
N LEU A 19 33.75 -20.85 2.40
CA LEU A 19 33.03 -19.68 1.90
C LEU A 19 32.28 -19.94 0.58
N LYS A 20 32.82 -20.78 -0.31
CA LYS A 20 32.17 -21.19 -1.57
C LYS A 20 30.94 -22.07 -1.32
N CYS A 21 31.02 -22.97 -0.34
CA CYS A 21 29.94 -23.91 0.00
C CYS A 21 28.81 -23.26 0.81
N CYS A 22 29.04 -22.13 1.46
CA CYS A 22 28.01 -21.39 2.18
C CYS A 22 26.85 -20.95 1.28
N SER A 23 25.66 -20.85 1.89
CA SER A 23 24.57 -20.04 1.34
C SER A 23 24.99 -18.57 1.29
N THR A 24 24.44 -17.79 0.36
CA THR A 24 24.78 -16.36 0.26
C THR A 24 24.50 -15.57 1.55
N PRO A 25 23.38 -15.76 2.26
CA PRO A 25 23.18 -15.13 3.57
C PRO A 25 24.29 -15.48 4.57
N SER A 26 24.67 -16.76 4.68
CA SER A 26 25.71 -17.21 5.61
C SER A 26 27.08 -16.64 5.23
N PHE A 27 27.40 -16.59 3.93
CA PHE A 27 28.61 -15.97 3.42
C PHE A 27 28.69 -14.49 3.83
N LEU A 28 27.61 -13.72 3.63
CA LEU A 28 27.56 -12.30 3.99
C LEU A 28 27.70 -12.07 5.51
N GLN A 29 27.17 -12.97 6.34
CA GLN A 29 27.39 -12.89 7.79
C GLN A 29 28.84 -13.19 8.19
N LEU A 30 29.45 -14.20 7.59
CA LEU A 30 30.83 -14.59 7.89
C LEU A 30 31.82 -13.48 7.57
N ILE A 31 31.68 -12.81 6.41
CA ILE A 31 32.59 -11.74 6.02
C ILE A 31 32.44 -10.47 6.87
N ARG A 32 31.32 -10.30 7.57
CA ARG A 32 31.13 -9.17 8.50
C ARG A 32 31.68 -9.41 9.88
N THR A 33 31.75 -10.67 10.29
CA THR A 33 32.17 -11.05 11.65
C THR A 33 33.68 -11.22 11.76
N CYS A 34 34.40 -11.42 10.65
CA CYS A 34 35.85 -11.67 10.66
C CYS A 34 36.57 -10.93 9.53
N SER A 35 37.59 -10.12 9.90
CA SER A 35 38.43 -9.39 8.95
C SER A 35 39.25 -10.30 8.02
N THR A 36 39.72 -11.46 8.52
CA THR A 36 40.42 -12.46 7.72
C THR A 36 39.50 -13.04 6.63
N LEU A 37 38.28 -13.44 7.00
CA LEU A 37 37.30 -13.95 6.02
C LEU A 37 36.87 -12.87 5.03
N LEU A 38 36.76 -11.61 5.47
CA LEU A 38 36.50 -10.47 4.58
C LEU A 38 37.62 -10.29 3.55
N ALA A 39 38.88 -10.36 3.98
CA ALA A 39 40.03 -10.23 3.09
C ALA A 39 40.06 -11.34 2.03
N ILE A 40 39.78 -12.59 2.45
CA ILE A 40 39.67 -13.73 1.54
C ILE A 40 38.51 -13.52 0.55
N ALA A 41 37.34 -13.10 1.03
CA ALA A 41 36.17 -12.86 0.21
C ALA A 41 36.41 -11.78 -0.86
N LYS A 42 37.12 -10.70 -0.52
CA LYS A 42 37.44 -9.61 -1.47
C LYS A 42 38.50 -9.97 -2.51
N THR A 43 39.32 -10.98 -2.26
CA THR A 43 40.46 -11.33 -3.12
C THR A 43 40.21 -12.60 -3.94
N CYS A 44 39.39 -13.51 -3.46
CA CYS A 44 39.11 -14.78 -4.14
C CYS A 44 38.02 -14.62 -5.22
N ARG A 45 38.45 -14.40 -6.47
CA ARG A 45 37.56 -14.26 -7.64
C ARG A 45 36.59 -15.42 -7.81
N GLU A 46 37.04 -16.66 -7.64
CA GLU A 46 36.20 -17.84 -7.82
C GLU A 46 35.05 -17.92 -6.82
N VAL A 47 35.31 -17.59 -5.55
CA VAL A 47 34.29 -17.56 -4.50
C VAL A 47 33.24 -16.49 -4.82
N LEU A 48 33.67 -15.29 -5.23
CA LEU A 48 32.75 -14.21 -5.60
C LEU A 48 31.87 -14.58 -6.80
N ARG A 49 32.47 -15.12 -7.86
CA ARG A 49 31.72 -15.59 -9.03
C ARG A 49 30.69 -16.64 -8.64
N HIS A 50 31.10 -17.64 -7.86
CA HIS A 50 30.20 -18.70 -7.40
C HIS A 50 29.03 -18.17 -6.57
N GLN A 51 29.27 -17.19 -5.70
CA GLN A 51 28.19 -16.56 -4.92
C GLN A 51 27.28 -15.67 -5.80
N LEU A 52 27.83 -14.96 -6.79
CA LEU A 52 27.06 -14.17 -7.77
C LEU A 52 26.14 -15.04 -8.63
N PHE A 53 26.60 -16.20 -9.11
CA PHE A 53 25.77 -17.13 -9.90
C PHE A 53 24.59 -17.72 -9.12
N LYS A 54 24.60 -17.63 -7.77
CA LYS A 54 23.50 -18.03 -6.91
C LYS A 54 22.50 -16.89 -6.64
N LEU A 55 22.84 -15.65 -6.99
CA LEU A 55 22.00 -14.48 -6.75
C LEU A 55 21.22 -14.11 -8.01
N PRO A 56 19.99 -13.60 -7.87
CA PRO A 56 19.29 -13.01 -9.00
C PRO A 56 20.00 -11.74 -9.47
N GLY A 57 20.03 -11.54 -10.79
CA GLY A 57 20.64 -10.38 -11.44
C GLY A 57 20.99 -10.68 -12.89
N PRO A 58 21.28 -9.65 -13.69
CA PRO A 58 21.68 -9.82 -15.09
C PRO A 58 23.06 -10.53 -15.18
N LEU A 59 23.34 -11.22 -16.28
CA LEU A 59 24.64 -11.86 -16.53
C LEU A 59 25.68 -10.87 -17.10
N GLU A 60 25.22 -9.68 -17.47
CA GLU A 60 26.00 -8.57 -17.99
C GLU A 60 25.70 -7.32 -17.14
N THR A 61 26.62 -6.37 -17.11
CA THR A 61 26.37 -5.05 -16.52
C THR A 61 25.45 -4.22 -17.41
N GLU A 62 24.99 -3.07 -16.91
CA GLU A 62 24.20 -2.12 -17.71
C GLU A 62 24.94 -1.66 -18.98
N ASP A 63 26.29 -1.59 -18.93
CA ASP A 63 27.16 -1.28 -20.07
C ASP A 63 27.39 -2.47 -21.03
N GLY A 64 26.71 -3.60 -20.84
CA GLY A 64 26.86 -4.80 -21.65
C GLY A 64 28.16 -5.58 -21.42
N ILE A 65 28.86 -5.33 -20.31
CA ILE A 65 30.09 -6.06 -19.96
C ILE A 65 29.69 -7.36 -19.25
N PRO A 66 30.09 -8.55 -19.73
CA PRO A 66 29.84 -9.80 -19.02
C PRO A 66 30.46 -9.78 -17.62
N LEU A 67 29.81 -10.42 -16.65
CA LEU A 67 30.38 -10.59 -15.30
C LEU A 67 31.80 -11.19 -15.34
N GLU A 68 32.10 -11.99 -16.36
CA GLU A 68 33.43 -12.55 -16.64
C GLU A 68 34.52 -11.50 -16.80
N GLY A 69 34.19 -10.35 -17.39
CA GLY A 69 35.11 -9.26 -17.72
C GLY A 69 35.40 -8.32 -16.55
N LEU A 70 34.58 -8.34 -15.49
CA LEU A 70 34.74 -7.43 -14.35
C LEU A 70 35.96 -7.76 -13.49
N SER A 71 36.60 -6.75 -12.91
CA SER A 71 37.65 -6.94 -11.90
C SER A 71 37.11 -7.60 -10.62
N THR A 72 37.98 -8.18 -9.79
CA THR A 72 37.56 -8.81 -8.52
C THR A 72 36.89 -7.81 -7.56
N ALA A 73 37.35 -6.56 -7.55
CA ALA A 73 36.74 -5.51 -6.74
C ALA A 73 35.31 -5.17 -7.22
N GLN A 74 35.12 -5.05 -8.55
CA GLN A 74 33.81 -4.83 -9.15
C GLN A 74 32.86 -6.01 -8.90
N LEU A 75 33.33 -7.26 -8.98
CA LEU A 75 32.53 -8.43 -8.61
C LEU A 75 32.07 -8.40 -7.16
N TYR A 76 32.93 -7.96 -6.24
CA TYR A 76 32.54 -7.80 -4.84
C TYR A 76 31.47 -6.72 -4.67
N GLN A 77 31.62 -5.57 -5.34
CA GLN A 77 30.62 -4.50 -5.32
C GLN A 77 29.28 -4.97 -5.88
N GLU A 78 29.30 -5.66 -7.01
CA GLU A 78 28.10 -6.22 -7.64
C GLU A 78 27.40 -7.25 -6.75
N LEU A 79 28.17 -8.12 -6.09
CA LEU A 79 27.64 -9.09 -5.13
C LEU A 79 26.94 -8.39 -3.96
N MET A 80 27.55 -7.33 -3.41
CA MET A 80 26.95 -6.55 -2.34
C MET A 80 25.69 -5.80 -2.80
N SER A 81 25.70 -5.28 -4.02
CA SER A 81 24.55 -4.61 -4.65
C SER A 81 23.38 -5.57 -4.83
N ARG A 82 23.57 -6.71 -5.51
CA ARG A 82 22.54 -7.76 -5.68
C ARG A 82 22.02 -8.29 -4.36
N ALA A 83 22.91 -8.53 -3.40
CA ALA A 83 22.53 -8.96 -2.07
C ALA A 83 21.64 -7.93 -1.38
N ALA A 84 21.93 -6.62 -1.51
CA ALA A 84 21.09 -5.56 -0.98
C ALA A 84 19.73 -5.49 -1.68
N THR A 85 19.72 -5.53 -3.01
CA THR A 85 18.49 -5.51 -3.83
C THR A 85 17.56 -6.66 -3.49
N HIS A 86 18.10 -7.84 -3.18
CA HIS A 86 17.32 -9.03 -2.80
C HIS A 86 17.31 -9.31 -1.29
N LEU A 87 17.60 -8.29 -0.47
CA LEU A 87 17.52 -8.34 1.00
C LEU A 87 18.29 -9.48 1.69
N TYR A 88 19.31 -10.04 1.04
CA TYR A 88 20.14 -11.09 1.63
C TYR A 88 20.84 -10.58 2.90
N GLY A 89 20.54 -11.22 4.03
CA GLY A 89 21.07 -10.85 5.35
C GLY A 89 20.28 -9.74 6.07
N ALA A 90 19.26 -9.15 5.46
CA ALA A 90 18.45 -8.09 6.09
C ALA A 90 17.74 -8.58 7.37
N ASN A 91 17.45 -9.87 7.49
CA ASN A 91 16.89 -10.47 8.71
C ASN A 91 17.78 -10.33 9.96
N PHE A 92 19.08 -10.11 9.76
CA PHE A 92 20.05 -9.88 10.85
C PHE A 92 20.46 -8.42 10.98
N HIS A 93 20.37 -7.66 9.89
CA HIS A 93 21.01 -6.35 9.76
C HIS A 93 20.04 -5.19 9.73
N SER A 94 18.76 -5.41 9.43
CA SER A 94 17.76 -4.35 9.37
C SER A 94 17.67 -3.59 10.68
N ASP A 95 17.61 -2.27 10.59
CA ASP A 95 17.42 -1.39 11.75
C ASP A 95 15.92 -1.26 12.06
N THR A 96 15.59 -1.06 13.34
CA THR A 96 14.21 -0.83 13.78
C THR A 96 14.15 0.30 14.78
N THR A 97 13.18 1.19 14.60
CA THR A 97 12.81 2.20 15.59
C THR A 97 11.37 1.95 16.05
N LEU A 98 11.18 1.82 17.36
CA LEU A 98 9.85 1.74 17.97
C LEU A 98 9.49 3.10 18.57
N TYR A 99 8.44 3.72 18.04
CA TYR A 99 7.90 4.99 18.46
C TYR A 99 6.67 4.81 19.36
N THR A 100 6.68 5.46 20.52
CA THR A 100 5.52 5.62 21.39
C THR A 100 5.04 7.07 21.37
N MET A 101 3.74 7.34 21.52
CA MET A 101 3.26 8.71 21.69
C MET A 101 3.46 9.20 23.12
N GLU A 102 3.80 10.47 23.28
CA GLU A 102 3.88 11.14 24.59
C GLU A 102 2.51 11.19 25.27
N GLU A 103 1.44 11.44 24.50
CA GLU A 103 0.07 11.55 24.99
C GLU A 103 -0.60 10.21 25.34
N GLY A 104 0.14 9.10 25.19
CA GLY A 104 -0.30 7.78 25.62
C GLY A 104 -0.18 6.70 24.55
N VAL A 105 -1.02 5.68 24.68
CA VAL A 105 -0.98 4.49 23.80
C VAL A 105 -1.73 4.79 22.51
N ILE A 106 -1.08 4.53 21.37
CA ILE A 106 -1.70 4.66 20.05
C ILE A 106 -2.89 3.69 19.92
N ASP A 107 -4.06 4.22 19.58
CA ASP A 107 -5.20 3.41 19.18
C ASP A 107 -5.04 2.94 17.73
N THR A 108 -4.52 1.73 17.58
CA THR A 108 -4.29 1.09 16.27
C THR A 108 -5.55 0.88 15.43
N LYS A 109 -6.76 0.86 16.03
CA LYS A 109 -8.02 0.66 15.26
C LYS A 109 -8.53 1.97 14.68
N ALA A 110 -8.33 3.05 15.44
CA ALA A 110 -8.70 4.41 15.07
C ALA A 110 -7.68 5.04 14.10
N SER A 111 -6.39 4.76 14.30
CA SER A 111 -5.28 5.22 13.47
C SER A 111 -5.30 4.56 12.09
N SER A 112 -4.76 5.24 11.07
CA SER A 112 -4.74 4.73 9.69
C SER A 112 -3.52 5.19 8.91
N PHE A 113 -3.02 4.33 8.03
CA PHE A 113 -2.18 4.75 6.92
C PHE A 113 -3.04 5.34 5.80
N PHE A 114 -2.55 6.37 5.14
CA PHE A 114 -3.20 6.92 3.95
C PHE A 114 -2.54 6.38 2.68
N PRO A 115 -3.28 6.23 1.57
CA PRO A 115 -2.69 5.91 0.27
C PRO A 115 -1.66 6.98 -0.12
N THR A 116 -0.61 6.58 -0.85
CA THR A 116 0.25 7.57 -1.50
C THR A 116 -0.50 8.05 -2.76
N PRO A 117 -0.70 9.36 -2.94
CA PRO A 117 -1.42 9.87 -4.11
C PRO A 117 -0.64 9.56 -5.40
N HIS A 118 -1.35 9.39 -6.52
CA HIS A 118 -0.73 9.12 -7.82
C HIS A 118 0.06 10.32 -8.34
N GLU A 119 -0.39 11.52 -8.02
CA GLU A 119 0.27 12.79 -8.30
C GLU A 119 0.37 13.53 -6.97
N GLU A 120 1.57 13.99 -6.62
CA GLU A 120 1.71 14.81 -5.42
C GLU A 120 0.92 16.11 -5.59
N PRO A 121 0.10 16.50 -4.60
CA PRO A 121 -0.60 17.77 -4.67
C PRO A 121 0.43 18.89 -4.77
N GLN A 122 0.32 19.73 -5.81
CA GLN A 122 1.26 20.83 -6.07
C GLN A 122 1.31 21.85 -4.92
N TYR A 123 0.28 21.86 -4.06
CA TYR A 123 0.03 22.93 -3.09
C TYR A 123 0.18 22.50 -1.62
N PHE A 124 0.18 21.22 -1.28
CA PHE A 124 0.33 20.78 0.12
C PHE A 124 0.91 19.38 0.23
N ALA A 125 1.66 19.13 1.30
CA ALA A 125 2.21 17.81 1.58
C ALA A 125 1.11 16.87 2.09
N HIS A 126 0.82 15.81 1.33
CA HIS A 126 -0.21 14.83 1.69
C HIS A 126 0.26 13.98 2.89
N PRO A 127 -0.44 14.00 4.05
CA PRO A 127 -0.04 13.18 5.20
C PRO A 127 -0.05 11.70 4.85
N SER A 128 0.93 10.96 5.32
CA SER A 128 1.05 9.51 5.03
C SER A 128 0.38 8.64 6.11
N LEU A 129 0.16 9.21 7.28
CA LEU A 129 -0.24 8.53 8.51
C LEU A 129 -1.10 9.45 9.37
N ALA A 130 -2.14 8.89 9.98
CA ALA A 130 -2.92 9.52 11.04
C ALA A 130 -2.83 8.65 12.31
N LEU A 131 -2.42 9.26 13.41
CA LEU A 131 -2.30 8.64 14.73
C LEU A 131 -3.33 9.22 15.70
N VAL A 132 -3.95 8.34 16.46
CA VAL A 132 -4.96 8.69 17.47
C VAL A 132 -4.51 8.12 18.81
N PRO A 133 -4.26 8.95 19.84
CA PRO A 133 -4.08 8.48 21.21
C PRO A 133 -5.38 7.85 21.73
N ARG A 134 -5.27 6.73 22.43
CA ARG A 134 -6.44 6.08 23.03
C ARG A 134 -7.11 7.00 24.06
N GLY A 135 -8.39 7.27 23.86
CA GLY A 135 -9.18 8.14 24.73
C GLY A 135 -9.04 9.64 24.42
N SER A 136 -8.28 10.01 23.40
CA SER A 136 -8.21 11.39 22.90
C SER A 136 -9.27 11.64 21.83
N ALA A 137 -9.75 12.88 21.76
CA ALA A 137 -10.62 13.39 20.70
C ALA A 137 -9.84 14.03 19.54
N SER A 138 -8.50 14.01 19.60
CA SER A 138 -7.62 14.61 18.59
C SER A 138 -6.98 13.56 17.69
N VAL A 139 -6.76 13.95 16.43
CA VAL A 139 -6.03 13.15 15.44
C VAL A 139 -4.76 13.89 15.04
N TYR A 140 -3.62 13.21 15.05
CA TYR A 140 -2.32 13.76 14.66
C TYR A 140 -1.92 13.22 13.30
N LEU A 141 -1.58 14.12 12.37
CA LEU A 141 -1.23 13.79 11.00
C LEU A 141 0.29 13.86 10.83
N TYR A 142 0.86 12.89 10.14
CA TYR A 142 2.30 12.78 9.95
C TYR A 142 2.71 12.46 8.51
N LEU A 143 3.80 13.09 8.09
CA LEU A 143 4.53 12.80 6.85
C LEU A 143 5.69 11.85 7.18
N MET A 144 5.73 10.71 6.50
CA MET A 144 6.79 9.72 6.58
C MET A 144 7.55 9.74 5.25
N GLY A 145 8.88 9.70 5.28
CA GLY A 145 9.70 9.54 4.07
C GLY A 145 9.63 10.67 3.03
N HIS A 146 9.14 11.87 3.40
CA HIS A 146 9.05 13.00 2.47
C HIS A 146 10.44 13.52 2.08
N PRO A 147 10.67 13.98 0.82
CA PRO A 147 11.97 14.55 0.39
C PRO A 147 12.46 15.70 1.28
N SER A 148 11.53 16.41 1.91
CA SER A 148 11.83 17.51 2.82
C SER A 148 12.36 17.06 4.19
N LEU A 149 12.29 15.77 4.55
CA LEU A 149 12.85 15.26 5.80
C LEU A 149 14.38 15.29 5.74
N ARG A 150 15.03 15.68 6.85
CA ARG A 150 16.47 15.46 6.97
C ARG A 150 16.77 13.96 6.95
N PRO A 151 17.96 13.52 6.49
CA PRO A 151 18.32 12.09 6.49
C PRO A 151 18.19 11.38 7.85
N GLU A 152 18.23 12.14 8.94
CA GLU A 152 18.09 11.65 10.32
C GLU A 152 16.63 11.64 10.82
N GLU A 153 15.73 12.36 10.15
CA GLU A 153 14.31 12.48 10.52
C GLU A 153 13.49 11.44 9.76
N THR A 154 12.78 10.59 10.49
CA THR A 154 11.91 9.55 9.89
C THR A 154 10.47 10.05 9.68
N MET A 155 10.07 11.09 10.40
CA MET A 155 8.69 11.56 10.47
C MET A 155 8.62 13.06 10.77
N LEU A 156 7.66 13.76 10.18
CA LEU A 156 7.35 15.18 10.41
C LEU A 156 5.86 15.36 10.72
N SER A 157 5.53 16.25 11.66
CA SER A 157 4.14 16.64 11.95
C SER A 157 3.55 17.40 10.76
N ALA A 158 2.38 16.97 10.30
CA ALA A 158 1.66 17.57 9.17
C ALA A 158 0.41 18.34 9.60
N GLY A 159 0.01 18.23 10.87
CA GLY A 159 -1.14 18.93 11.42
C GLY A 159 -1.92 18.11 12.45
N LYS A 160 -2.94 18.74 13.01
CA LYS A 160 -3.84 18.16 14.00
C LYS A 160 -5.28 18.38 13.57
N LEU A 161 -6.13 17.38 13.74
CA LEU A 161 -7.58 17.50 13.57
C LEU A 161 -8.22 17.53 14.95
N GLU A 162 -9.03 18.54 15.19
CA GLU A 162 -9.81 18.71 16.42
C GLU A 162 -11.30 18.66 16.12
N SER A 163 -12.08 18.16 17.07
CA SER A 163 -13.53 18.09 16.90
C SER A 163 -14.12 19.50 16.75
N PRO A 164 -15.10 19.70 15.85
CA PRO A 164 -15.75 21.00 15.66
C PRO A 164 -16.67 21.42 16.82
N SER A 165 -16.86 20.56 17.83
CA SER A 165 -17.97 20.69 18.77
C SER A 165 -17.60 21.49 20.02
N ASP A 166 -18.25 22.64 20.19
CA ASP A 166 -18.42 23.35 21.49
C ASP A 166 -19.36 22.59 22.45
N VAL A 167 -19.89 21.45 22.02
CA VAL A 167 -20.90 20.69 22.75
C VAL A 167 -20.21 19.88 23.85
N PRO A 168 -20.61 20.06 25.13
CA PRO A 168 -20.04 19.28 26.23
C PRO A 168 -20.28 17.79 25.98
N GLY A 169 -19.33 16.93 26.35
CA GLY A 169 -19.42 15.48 26.18
C GLY A 169 -18.08 14.85 25.81
N GLU A 170 -18.03 13.52 25.83
CA GLU A 170 -16.83 12.77 25.48
C GLU A 170 -16.88 12.32 24.03
N ILE A 171 -15.76 12.47 23.32
CA ILE A 171 -15.60 12.03 21.93
C ILE A 171 -14.56 10.91 21.88
N GLU A 172 -14.96 9.78 21.33
CA GLU A 172 -14.09 8.63 21.05
C GLU A 172 -13.91 8.52 19.54
N ILE A 173 -12.70 8.71 19.04
CA ILE A 173 -12.41 8.50 17.62
C ILE A 173 -12.42 7.00 17.31
N LEU A 174 -13.28 6.57 16.39
CA LEU A 174 -13.42 5.17 16.00
C LEU A 174 -12.52 4.80 14.82
N ARG A 175 -12.39 5.71 13.84
CA ARG A 175 -11.54 5.51 12.65
C ARG A 175 -11.29 6.82 11.90
N VAL A 176 -10.07 6.96 11.38
CA VAL A 176 -9.69 8.04 10.45
C VAL A 176 -9.50 7.45 9.05
N VAL A 177 -10.04 8.09 8.03
CA VAL A 177 -9.98 7.65 6.63
C VAL A 177 -9.70 8.83 5.71
N ASN A 178 -8.76 8.69 4.78
CA ASN A 178 -8.55 9.69 3.72
C ASN A 178 -9.46 9.38 2.53
N SER A 179 -10.00 10.43 1.92
CA SER A 179 -10.88 10.36 0.75
C SER A 179 -10.15 9.79 -0.47
N ARG A 180 -10.81 8.89 -1.21
CA ARG A 180 -10.22 8.30 -2.42
C ARG A 180 -10.19 9.24 -3.62
N SER A 181 -11.17 10.13 -3.72
CA SER A 181 -11.28 11.09 -4.82
C SER A 181 -10.44 12.35 -4.56
N TYR A 182 -10.30 12.74 -3.29
CA TYR A 182 -9.75 14.04 -2.91
C TYR A 182 -8.69 13.90 -1.80
N PRO A 183 -7.39 13.98 -2.12
CA PRO A 183 -6.32 13.80 -1.14
C PRO A 183 -6.34 14.85 -0.02
N ASN A 184 -6.92 16.03 -0.29
CA ASN A 184 -7.10 17.12 0.67
C ASN A 184 -8.30 16.93 1.61
N VAL A 185 -8.98 15.77 1.58
CA VAL A 185 -10.12 15.48 2.45
C VAL A 185 -9.81 14.29 3.36
N ILE A 186 -9.89 14.50 4.67
CA ILE A 186 -9.77 13.47 5.70
C ILE A 186 -11.07 13.39 6.48
N SER A 187 -11.58 12.18 6.69
CA SER A 187 -12.83 11.94 7.39
C SER A 187 -12.57 11.20 8.70
N VAL A 188 -13.19 11.67 9.78
CA VAL A 188 -13.04 11.16 11.13
C VAL A 188 -14.37 10.61 11.61
N LEU A 189 -14.47 9.29 11.70
CA LEU A 189 -15.60 8.59 12.29
C LEU A 189 -15.45 8.60 13.80
N GLN A 190 -16.41 9.18 14.50
CA GLN A 190 -16.35 9.40 15.94
C GLN A 190 -17.62 8.93 16.63
N ARG A 191 -17.46 8.51 17.89
CA ARG A 191 -18.54 8.22 18.82
C ARG A 191 -18.64 9.33 19.84
N TYR A 192 -19.79 9.97 19.91
CA TYR A 192 -20.12 10.96 20.92
C TYR A 192 -20.87 10.32 22.09
N LYS A 193 -20.48 10.68 23.30
CA LYS A 193 -21.19 10.35 24.53
C LYS A 193 -21.63 11.65 25.19
N PRO A 194 -22.94 11.90 25.32
CA PRO A 194 -23.44 13.10 25.98
C PRO A 194 -23.01 13.15 27.46
N PRO A 195 -22.86 14.34 28.04
CA PRO A 195 -22.45 14.53 29.41
C PRO A 195 -23.52 14.01 30.37
N ALA A 196 -23.11 13.55 31.56
CA ALA A 196 -24.03 13.00 32.55
C ALA A 196 -25.05 14.03 33.08
N ASN A 197 -24.69 15.31 33.07
CA ASN A 197 -25.57 16.42 33.45
C ASN A 197 -25.92 17.27 32.21
N PRO A 198 -27.20 17.35 31.82
CA PRO A 198 -27.65 18.14 30.68
C PRO A 198 -27.65 19.66 30.95
N ALA A 199 -27.33 20.12 32.16
CA ALA A 199 -27.31 21.54 32.51
C ALA A 199 -26.10 22.33 31.95
N ASP A 200 -25.11 21.62 31.39
CA ASP A 200 -23.89 22.21 30.83
C ASP A 200 -24.01 22.50 29.33
N SER A 201 -25.15 22.19 28.69
CA SER A 201 -25.36 22.44 27.26
C SER A 201 -25.46 23.95 26.97
N PRO A 202 -24.82 24.46 25.91
CA PRO A 202 -24.90 25.87 25.55
C PRO A 202 -26.36 26.28 25.30
N SER A 203 -26.80 27.42 25.83
CA SER A 203 -28.16 27.91 25.57
C SER A 203 -28.28 28.31 24.10
N MET A 204 -28.96 27.50 23.30
CA MET A 204 -29.24 27.82 21.90
C MET A 204 -30.64 28.40 21.76
N HIS A 205 -30.87 29.13 20.67
CA HIS A 205 -32.20 29.59 20.32
C HIS A 205 -33.09 28.36 20.00
N PRO A 206 -34.36 28.27 20.46
CA PRO A 206 -35.20 27.08 20.32
C PRO A 206 -35.29 26.50 18.91
N PHE A 207 -35.42 27.33 17.86
CA PHE A 207 -35.42 26.86 16.47
C PHE A 207 -34.07 26.28 16.00
N VAL A 208 -32.96 26.84 16.48
CA VAL A 208 -31.61 26.33 16.16
C VAL A 208 -31.38 25.03 16.93
N GLU A 209 -31.87 24.96 18.17
CA GLU A 209 -31.87 23.74 18.96
C GLU A 209 -32.65 22.64 18.22
N ASP A 210 -33.93 22.86 17.90
CA ASP A 210 -34.76 21.87 17.20
C ASP A 210 -34.12 21.37 15.88
N THR A 211 -33.46 22.25 15.13
CA THR A 211 -32.81 21.90 13.85
C THR A 211 -31.47 21.17 14.05
N MET A 212 -30.70 21.54 15.08
CA MET A 212 -29.36 20.98 15.32
C MET A 212 -29.39 19.74 16.22
N MET A 213 -30.48 19.51 16.95
CA MET A 213 -30.63 18.42 17.91
C MET A 213 -30.38 17.02 17.32
N PRO A 214 -30.81 16.67 16.09
CA PRO A 214 -30.47 15.39 15.48
C PRO A 214 -28.95 15.17 15.39
N TYR A 215 -28.20 16.23 15.05
CA TYR A 215 -26.74 16.18 14.93
C TYR A 215 -26.03 16.16 16.29
N TYR A 216 -26.55 16.90 17.27
CA TYR A 216 -25.99 16.95 18.61
C TYR A 216 -26.37 15.75 19.49
N SER A 217 -27.43 15.03 19.16
CA SER A 217 -27.85 13.82 19.88
C SER A 217 -27.35 12.52 19.25
N ALA A 218 -27.03 12.52 17.95
CA ALA A 218 -26.44 11.37 17.27
C ALA A 218 -25.16 10.91 17.98
N ARG A 219 -25.04 9.62 18.29
CA ARG A 219 -23.84 9.08 18.94
C ARG A 219 -22.79 8.65 17.95
N ILE A 220 -23.14 8.32 16.71
CA ILE A 220 -22.16 8.00 15.66
C ILE A 220 -22.20 9.10 14.59
N ARG A 221 -21.06 9.76 14.40
CA ARG A 221 -20.90 10.90 13.50
C ARG A 221 -19.68 10.70 12.63
N LEU A 222 -19.72 11.26 11.43
CA LEU A 222 -18.55 11.34 10.55
C LEU A 222 -18.30 12.81 10.22
N VAL A 223 -17.09 13.29 10.49
CA VAL A 223 -16.70 14.68 10.22
C VAL A 223 -15.65 14.68 9.13
N HIS A 224 -15.89 15.45 8.08
CA HIS A 224 -14.97 15.64 6.98
C HIS A 224 -14.21 16.93 7.18
N TYR A 225 -12.88 16.84 7.10
CA TYR A 225 -11.95 17.94 7.16
C TYR A 225 -11.35 18.16 5.78
N SER A 226 -11.26 19.41 5.35
CA SER A 226 -10.51 19.78 4.16
C SER A 226 -9.41 20.79 4.49
N ILE A 227 -8.46 20.89 3.56
CA ILE A 227 -7.48 21.97 3.52
C ILE A 227 -7.67 22.72 2.20
N ASP A 228 -7.96 24.02 2.30
CA ASP A 228 -8.30 24.85 1.14
C ASP A 228 -7.11 25.69 0.66
N SER A 229 -6.05 25.82 1.48
CA SER A 229 -4.81 26.51 1.08
C SER A 229 -3.57 25.93 1.79
N PRO A 230 -2.36 26.07 1.20
CA PRO A 230 -1.10 25.59 1.78
C PRO A 230 -0.80 26.16 3.17
N LYS A 231 -1.27 27.39 3.43
CA LYS A 231 -1.07 28.12 4.69
C LYS A 231 -2.21 27.89 5.69
N GLY A 232 -3.30 27.25 5.25
CA GLY A 232 -4.46 26.97 6.09
C GLY A 232 -4.27 25.68 6.87
N GLY A 233 -4.72 25.66 8.13
CA GLY A 233 -4.90 24.41 8.86
C GLY A 233 -6.07 23.59 8.31
N TRP A 234 -6.12 22.32 8.67
CA TRP A 234 -7.27 21.46 8.40
C TRP A 234 -8.52 21.99 9.10
N ARG A 235 -9.62 22.12 8.37
CA ARG A 235 -10.89 22.64 8.92
C ARG A 235 -12.03 21.69 8.63
N PRO A 236 -12.97 21.53 9.58
CA PRO A 236 -14.17 20.74 9.34
C PRO A 236 -15.08 21.44 8.33
N THR A 237 -15.46 20.74 7.27
CA THR A 237 -16.30 21.27 6.19
C THR A 237 -17.66 20.59 6.11
N VAL A 238 -17.76 19.33 6.50
CA VAL A 238 -19.04 18.60 6.54
C VAL A 238 -19.13 17.76 7.80
N PHE A 239 -20.27 17.85 8.47
CA PHE A 239 -20.64 17.05 9.62
C PHE A 239 -21.82 16.17 9.23
N THR A 240 -21.61 14.86 9.25
CA THR A 240 -22.61 13.88 8.81
C THR A 240 -23.03 12.94 9.93
N VAL A 241 -24.31 12.56 9.90
CA VAL A 241 -24.90 11.56 10.79
C VAL A 241 -25.54 10.43 10.00
N PHE A 242 -25.70 9.28 10.65
CA PHE A 242 -26.34 8.11 10.07
C PHE A 242 -27.77 7.97 10.62
N PRO A 243 -28.68 7.29 9.89
CA PRO A 243 -30.04 7.08 10.35
C PRO A 243 -30.11 6.43 11.74
N THR A 244 -30.99 6.97 12.57
CA THR A 244 -31.08 6.63 14.01
C THR A 244 -31.32 5.13 14.22
N GLU A 245 -32.13 4.47 13.38
CA GLU A 245 -32.44 3.04 13.58
C GLU A 245 -31.20 2.13 13.43
N LEU A 246 -30.22 2.56 12.63
CA LEU A 246 -28.98 1.82 12.44
C LEU A 246 -28.09 1.93 13.68
N GLU A 247 -28.03 3.11 14.27
CA GLU A 247 -27.20 3.42 15.43
C GLU A 247 -27.70 2.72 16.70
N GLU A 248 -29.00 2.52 16.85
CA GLU A 248 -29.58 1.84 18.02
C GLU A 248 -29.15 0.37 18.09
N ILE A 249 -29.10 -0.31 16.95
CA ILE A 249 -28.94 -1.77 16.86
C ILE A 249 -27.47 -2.16 16.56
N TYR A 250 -26.74 -1.32 15.82
CA TYR A 250 -25.42 -1.66 15.29
C TYR A 250 -24.31 -0.71 15.77
N THR A 251 -23.07 -1.17 15.67
CA THR A 251 -21.85 -0.37 15.83
C THR A 251 -20.99 -0.47 14.57
N PRO A 252 -20.37 0.64 14.13
CA PRO A 252 -19.53 0.60 12.93
C PRO A 252 -18.24 -0.19 13.22
N LEU A 253 -17.85 -1.02 12.26
CA LEU A 253 -16.69 -1.91 12.33
C LEU A 253 -15.62 -1.53 11.31
N ALA A 254 -16.03 -1.09 10.12
CA ALA A 254 -15.14 -0.59 9.07
C ALA A 254 -15.82 0.48 8.24
N ILE A 255 -15.03 1.37 7.65
CA ILE A 255 -15.48 2.47 6.81
C ILE A 255 -14.47 2.67 5.68
N ASP A 256 -14.96 3.08 4.51
CA ASP A 256 -14.15 3.63 3.42
C ASP A 256 -14.93 4.78 2.77
N VAL A 257 -14.20 5.79 2.29
CA VAL A 257 -14.77 7.08 1.90
C VAL A 257 -14.32 7.39 0.47
N VAL A 258 -15.27 7.61 -0.45
CA VAL A 258 -14.95 8.12 -1.79
C VAL A 258 -14.67 9.61 -1.71
N ASP A 259 -15.61 10.34 -1.12
CA ASP A 259 -15.64 11.77 -0.91
C ASP A 259 -16.62 12.07 0.25
N GLN A 260 -16.98 13.34 0.46
CA GLN A 260 -17.86 13.73 1.55
C GLN A 260 -19.28 13.15 1.38
N GLU A 261 -19.72 13.00 0.13
CA GLU A 261 -21.08 12.58 -0.23
C GLU A 261 -21.26 11.07 -0.22
N CYS A 262 -20.22 10.28 -0.53
CA CYS A 262 -20.35 8.84 -0.77
C CYS A 262 -19.43 8.01 0.12
N VAL A 263 -20.03 7.27 1.05
CA VAL A 263 -19.32 6.49 2.08
C VAL A 263 -19.88 5.07 2.17
N VAL A 264 -19.04 4.09 2.46
CA VAL A 264 -19.48 2.72 2.78
C VAL A 264 -19.06 2.35 4.19
N VAL A 265 -19.98 1.79 4.96
CA VAL A 265 -19.74 1.37 6.35
C VAL A 265 -20.19 -0.08 6.56
N SER A 266 -19.32 -0.88 7.16
CA SER A 266 -19.67 -2.18 7.73
C SER A 266 -20.11 -2.00 9.18
N TRP A 267 -21.27 -2.54 9.51
CA TRP A 267 -21.95 -2.44 10.79
C TRP A 267 -22.02 -3.82 11.44
N GLN A 268 -21.74 -3.89 12.73
CA GLN A 268 -21.82 -5.11 13.55
C GLN A 268 -22.96 -4.97 14.55
N HIS A 269 -23.81 -5.99 14.65
CA HIS A 269 -24.93 -5.99 15.60
C HIS A 269 -24.40 -6.02 17.05
N LYS A 270 -24.93 -5.15 17.91
CA LYS A 270 -24.44 -4.99 19.30
C LYS A 270 -24.56 -6.27 20.14
N GLU A 271 -25.70 -6.95 20.05
CA GLU A 271 -25.97 -8.17 20.82
C GLU A 271 -25.52 -9.46 20.12
N SER A 272 -25.29 -9.39 18.81
CA SER A 272 -25.00 -10.55 17.96
C SER A 272 -23.80 -10.25 17.06
N PRO A 273 -22.56 -10.25 17.60
CA PRO A 273 -21.37 -9.78 16.87
C PRO A 273 -21.05 -10.51 15.55
N ARG A 274 -21.69 -11.66 15.30
CA ARG A 274 -21.57 -12.41 14.05
C ARG A 274 -22.48 -11.90 12.93
N VAL A 275 -23.51 -11.12 13.27
CA VAL A 275 -24.40 -10.49 12.31
C VAL A 275 -23.76 -9.17 11.90
N THR A 276 -23.42 -9.07 10.62
CA THR A 276 -22.93 -7.83 10.01
C THR A 276 -23.78 -7.39 8.85
N LYS A 277 -23.90 -6.08 8.71
CA LYS A 277 -24.60 -5.40 7.64
C LYS A 277 -23.65 -4.41 6.99
N VAL A 278 -23.62 -4.35 5.66
CA VAL A 278 -22.82 -3.33 4.95
C VAL A 278 -23.78 -2.37 4.26
N CYS A 279 -23.60 -1.08 4.49
CA CYS A 279 -24.44 -0.02 3.98
C CYS A 279 -23.64 0.99 3.18
N LEU A 280 -24.20 1.42 2.05
CA LEU A 280 -23.78 2.58 1.28
C LEU A 280 -24.56 3.79 1.75
N HIS A 281 -23.86 4.85 2.10
CA HIS A 281 -24.38 6.09 2.64
C HIS A 281 -24.10 7.20 1.64
N LYS A 282 -25.16 7.91 1.25
CA LYS A 282 -25.10 9.00 0.28
C LYS A 282 -25.90 10.20 0.73
N TYR A 283 -25.47 11.40 0.40
CA TYR A 283 -26.32 12.59 0.44
C TYR A 283 -26.09 13.40 -0.82
N ASP A 284 -27.09 14.16 -1.25
CA ASP A 284 -26.97 15.17 -2.30
C ASP A 284 -26.91 16.57 -1.66
N GLU A 285 -26.39 17.58 -2.36
CA GLU A 285 -26.29 18.94 -1.79
C GLU A 285 -27.66 19.51 -1.35
N SER A 286 -28.76 19.07 -1.97
CA SER A 286 -30.12 19.40 -1.55
C SER A 286 -30.51 18.87 -0.16
N ASP A 287 -29.80 17.86 0.34
CA ASP A 287 -30.03 17.26 1.67
C ASP A 287 -29.35 18.07 2.79
N VAL A 288 -28.53 19.07 2.45
CA VAL A 288 -27.85 19.92 3.45
C VAL A 288 -28.88 20.79 4.17
N VAL A 289 -29.07 20.51 5.46
CA VAL A 289 -30.11 21.16 6.28
C VAL A 289 -29.63 22.50 6.82
N VAL A 290 -28.39 22.56 7.32
CA VAL A 290 -27.83 23.75 7.97
C VAL A 290 -26.37 23.93 7.58
N ARG A 291 -25.94 25.19 7.44
CA ARG A 291 -24.54 25.58 7.40
C ARG A 291 -24.22 26.48 8.59
N LYS A 292 -23.24 26.09 9.40
CA LYS A 292 -22.80 26.84 10.59
C LYS A 292 -21.28 26.85 10.62
N ASP A 293 -20.68 28.02 10.80
CA ASP A 293 -19.21 28.22 10.91
C ASP A 293 -18.43 27.64 9.72
N GLY A 294 -19.02 27.68 8.51
CA GLY A 294 -18.42 27.10 7.30
C GLY A 294 -18.56 25.57 7.19
N CYS A 295 -19.23 24.91 8.13
CA CYS A 295 -19.48 23.47 8.15
C CYS A 295 -20.95 23.16 7.76
N SER A 296 -21.13 22.21 6.84
CA SER A 296 -22.45 21.73 6.40
C SER A 296 -22.90 20.54 7.24
N TYR A 297 -24.15 20.55 7.72
CA TYR A 297 -24.75 19.49 8.54
C TYR A 297 -25.78 18.71 7.72
N VAL A 298 -25.59 17.40 7.62
CA VAL A 298 -26.40 16.54 6.74
C VAL A 298 -26.57 15.13 7.30
N GLU A 299 -27.72 14.52 7.06
CA GLU A 299 -27.99 13.12 7.38
C GLU A 299 -27.86 12.27 6.12
N TYR A 300 -27.18 11.12 6.21
CA TYR A 300 -27.02 10.24 5.07
C TYR A 300 -28.28 9.44 4.73
N ASN A 301 -28.62 9.41 3.44
CA ASN A 301 -29.50 8.40 2.87
C ASN A 301 -28.78 7.04 2.79
N THR A 302 -29.37 6.01 3.40
CA THR A 302 -28.75 4.69 3.54
C THR A 302 -29.34 3.67 2.57
N THR A 303 -28.47 2.97 1.83
CA THR A 303 -28.81 1.80 1.02
C THR A 303 -28.07 0.57 1.55
N THR A 304 -28.79 -0.52 1.84
CA THR A 304 -28.17 -1.77 2.31
C THR A 304 -27.54 -2.55 1.15
N LEU A 305 -26.23 -2.79 1.22
CA LEU A 305 -25.45 -3.54 0.23
C LEU A 305 -25.31 -5.03 0.58
N VAL A 306 -25.10 -5.34 1.87
CA VAL A 306 -24.99 -6.72 2.38
C VAL A 306 -25.82 -6.83 3.65
N ASP A 307 -26.66 -7.86 3.74
CA ASP A 307 -27.41 -8.20 4.94
C ASP A 307 -26.95 -9.57 5.49
N GLY A 308 -27.01 -9.75 6.81
CA GLY A 308 -26.37 -10.85 7.54
C GLY A 308 -26.71 -12.26 7.01
N ASP A 309 -27.91 -12.44 6.48
CA ASP A 309 -28.40 -13.70 5.90
C ASP A 309 -27.67 -14.13 4.62
N GLU A 310 -27.12 -13.18 3.86
CA GLU A 310 -26.42 -13.47 2.60
C GLU A 310 -24.97 -13.94 2.80
N ILE A 311 -24.38 -13.60 3.95
CA ILE A 311 -22.99 -13.89 4.28
C ILE A 311 -22.79 -15.39 4.57
N ALA A 312 -23.81 -16.06 5.11
CA ALA A 312 -23.73 -17.44 5.60
C ALA A 312 -23.44 -18.52 4.53
N ARG A 313 -23.52 -18.21 3.22
CA ARG A 313 -23.59 -19.24 2.17
C ARG A 313 -22.34 -19.42 1.29
N ARG A 314 -21.28 -18.59 1.38
CA ARG A 314 -20.29 -18.51 0.29
C ARG A 314 -18.83 -18.28 0.72
N ARG A 315 -18.23 -19.23 1.45
CA ARG A 315 -16.77 -19.24 1.67
C ARG A 315 -16.08 -20.31 0.84
N HIS A 316 -15.03 -19.92 0.14
CA HIS A 316 -14.16 -20.85 -0.60
C HIS A 316 -13.24 -21.67 0.33
N PHE A 317 -12.94 -21.13 1.52
CA PHE A 317 -12.06 -21.76 2.50
C PHE A 317 -12.79 -22.22 3.77
N SER A 318 -14.10 -22.50 3.72
CA SER A 318 -14.74 -23.17 4.85
C SER A 318 -14.15 -24.55 5.02
N ASP A 319 -13.53 -24.80 6.16
CA ASP A 319 -13.44 -26.16 6.67
C ASP A 319 -14.87 -26.66 6.86
N SER A 320 -15.17 -27.91 6.51
CA SER A 320 -16.53 -28.47 6.58
C SER A 320 -17.15 -28.45 8.00
N THR A 321 -16.39 -27.98 8.98
CA THR A 321 -16.70 -27.90 10.41
C THR A 321 -17.08 -26.50 10.91
N MET A 322 -16.91 -25.42 10.13
CA MET A 322 -17.28 -24.05 10.55
C MET A 322 -18.59 -23.59 9.92
N HIS A 323 -19.66 -23.62 10.73
CA HIS A 323 -21.05 -23.42 10.30
C HIS A 323 -21.58 -21.97 10.33
N LEU A 324 -20.76 -20.94 10.57
CA LEU A 324 -21.28 -19.57 10.71
C LEU A 324 -20.37 -18.51 10.05
N PRO A 325 -20.93 -17.46 9.42
CA PRO A 325 -20.15 -16.41 8.78
C PRO A 325 -19.43 -15.53 9.82
N ASP A 326 -18.15 -15.22 9.59
CA ASP A 326 -17.46 -14.20 10.37
C ASP A 326 -17.80 -12.80 9.86
N PRO A 327 -17.74 -11.77 10.73
CA PRO A 327 -18.00 -10.38 10.36
C PRO A 327 -17.12 -9.87 9.21
N ILE A 328 -17.67 -8.93 8.42
CA ILE A 328 -16.91 -8.12 7.45
C ILE A 328 -16.17 -7.02 8.20
N VAL A 329 -14.86 -7.21 8.37
CA VAL A 329 -13.98 -6.36 9.22
C VAL A 329 -13.26 -5.27 8.43
N GLN A 330 -13.31 -5.31 7.10
CA GLN A 330 -12.78 -4.27 6.23
C GLN A 330 -13.60 -4.20 4.95
N VAL A 331 -13.81 -2.98 4.47
CA VAL A 331 -14.51 -2.64 3.24
C VAL A 331 -13.65 -1.65 2.46
N ARG A 332 -13.72 -1.69 1.13
CA ARG A 332 -13.02 -0.71 0.30
C ARG A 332 -13.76 -0.50 -1.03
N PHE A 333 -13.88 0.75 -1.46
CA PHE A 333 -14.21 1.10 -2.84
C PHE A 333 -13.05 0.75 -3.75
N ASN A 334 -13.38 0.21 -4.91
CA ASN A 334 -12.42 -0.22 -5.90
C ASN A 334 -12.89 0.11 -7.31
N ASP A 335 -11.97 0.11 -8.28
CA ASP A 335 -12.23 0.30 -9.72
C ASP A 335 -13.08 1.54 -10.00
N ARG A 336 -12.51 2.72 -9.70
CA ARG A 336 -13.15 4.03 -9.84
C ARG A 336 -14.46 4.13 -9.06
N HIS A 337 -14.49 3.55 -7.87
CA HIS A 337 -15.63 3.61 -6.95
C HIS A 337 -16.91 2.92 -7.48
N GLN A 338 -16.82 2.10 -8.53
CA GLN A 338 -17.96 1.37 -9.11
C GLN A 338 -18.21 0.02 -8.44
N GLN A 339 -17.37 -0.38 -7.49
CA GLN A 339 -17.51 -1.63 -6.75
C GLN A 339 -17.02 -1.46 -5.32
N VAL A 340 -17.57 -2.27 -4.43
CA VAL A 340 -17.09 -2.45 -3.06
C VAL A 340 -16.54 -3.86 -2.91
N ILE A 341 -15.37 -3.97 -2.29
CA ILE A 341 -14.70 -5.22 -1.96
C ILE A 341 -14.71 -5.42 -0.43
N TYR A 342 -14.83 -6.68 0.00
CA TYR A 342 -15.11 -7.08 1.38
C TYR A 342 -14.06 -8.08 1.89
N TRP A 343 -13.58 -7.87 3.12
CA TRP A 343 -12.73 -8.84 3.84
C TRP A 343 -13.46 -9.35 5.08
N HIS A 344 -13.41 -10.65 5.27
CA HIS A 344 -13.78 -11.28 6.54
C HIS A 344 -12.59 -11.31 7.50
N SER A 345 -12.88 -11.58 8.79
CA SER A 345 -11.81 -11.92 9.73
C SER A 345 -10.99 -13.11 9.23
N SER A 346 -9.69 -13.13 9.50
CA SER A 346 -8.69 -14.11 9.01
C SER A 346 -8.27 -14.00 7.53
N SER A 347 -8.98 -13.22 6.71
CA SER A 347 -8.65 -13.08 5.29
C SER A 347 -7.45 -12.16 5.07
N ILE A 348 -6.52 -12.56 4.20
CA ILE A 348 -5.34 -11.76 3.82
C ILE A 348 -5.67 -10.83 2.65
N ILE A 349 -6.51 -11.29 1.72
CA ILE A 349 -7.05 -10.53 0.59
C ILE A 349 -8.57 -10.58 0.63
N TYR A 350 -9.23 -9.71 -0.13
CA TYR A 350 -10.68 -9.63 -0.14
C TYR A 350 -11.31 -10.96 -0.59
N ASP A 351 -12.40 -11.35 0.06
CA ASP A 351 -13.10 -12.60 -0.23
C ASP A 351 -14.23 -12.42 -1.22
N GLN A 352 -14.88 -11.26 -1.17
CA GLN A 352 -16.09 -10.98 -1.90
C GLN A 352 -16.10 -9.55 -2.41
N PHE A 353 -16.95 -9.29 -3.38
CA PHE A 353 -17.15 -7.96 -3.95
C PHE A 353 -18.54 -7.82 -4.58
N GLN A 354 -18.95 -6.59 -4.79
CA GLN A 354 -20.24 -6.24 -5.39
C GLN A 354 -20.10 -4.96 -6.21
N ARG A 355 -20.76 -4.91 -7.37
CA ARG A 355 -20.84 -3.69 -8.18
C ARG A 355 -21.91 -2.77 -7.64
N ILE A 356 -21.62 -1.47 -7.65
CA ILE A 356 -22.58 -0.41 -7.37
C ILE A 356 -23.22 -0.06 -8.71
N LEU A 357 -24.51 -0.36 -8.88
CA LEU A 357 -25.25 0.02 -10.09
C LEU A 357 -25.67 1.48 -9.95
N SER A 358 -25.38 2.30 -10.97
CA SER A 358 -25.87 3.68 -11.02
C SER A 358 -27.33 3.70 -11.48
N SER A 359 -28.13 4.62 -10.95
CA SER A 359 -29.56 4.76 -11.28
C SER A 359 -29.83 5.09 -12.77
N ALA A 360 -28.81 5.57 -13.50
CA ALA A 360 -28.92 5.96 -14.90
C ALA A 360 -29.15 4.78 -15.89
N ASP A 361 -28.87 3.54 -15.48
CA ASP A 361 -28.94 2.37 -16.38
C ASP A 361 -30.31 1.68 -16.41
N THR A 362 -31.35 2.19 -15.74
CA THR A 362 -32.68 1.56 -15.73
C THR A 362 -33.83 2.56 -15.72
N SER A 363 -34.67 2.51 -16.76
CA SER A 363 -35.96 3.19 -16.90
C SER A 363 -37.07 2.58 -16.02
N GLY A 364 -36.77 2.30 -14.75
CA GLY A 364 -37.70 1.68 -13.79
C GLY A 364 -37.63 2.35 -12.42
N SER A 365 -38.79 2.76 -11.92
CA SER A 365 -38.99 3.49 -10.65
C SER A 365 -38.37 2.79 -9.43
N GLY A 366 -37.60 3.57 -8.65
CA GLY A 366 -37.56 3.51 -7.18
C GLY A 366 -36.95 2.27 -6.53
N SER A 367 -35.62 2.13 -6.59
CA SER A 367 -34.73 1.49 -5.58
C SER A 367 -33.43 1.16 -6.31
N ALA A 368 -32.28 1.66 -5.85
CA ALA A 368 -30.99 1.28 -6.43
C ALA A 368 -30.87 -0.26 -6.40
N HIS A 369 -31.00 -0.90 -7.57
CA HIS A 369 -31.02 -2.36 -7.66
C HIS A 369 -29.65 -2.89 -7.22
N ARG A 370 -29.65 -3.53 -6.05
CA ARG A 370 -28.49 -4.08 -5.37
C ARG A 370 -27.73 -5.05 -6.29
N GLY A 371 -26.45 -4.78 -6.55
CA GLY A 371 -25.60 -5.69 -7.34
C GLY A 371 -25.49 -7.07 -6.68
N ARG A 372 -25.26 -8.14 -7.45
CA ARG A 372 -25.05 -9.47 -6.86
C ARG A 372 -23.72 -9.52 -6.09
N LEU A 373 -23.74 -10.05 -4.86
CA LEU A 373 -22.52 -10.39 -4.11
C LEU A 373 -21.81 -11.57 -4.78
N LEU A 374 -20.53 -11.36 -5.13
CA LEU A 374 -19.71 -12.30 -5.89
C LEU A 374 -18.45 -12.66 -5.10
N ASP A 375 -18.04 -13.93 -5.22
CA ASP A 375 -16.83 -14.43 -4.57
C ASP A 375 -15.58 -14.07 -5.39
N ASN A 376 -14.49 -13.76 -4.71
CA ASN A 376 -13.17 -13.56 -5.28
C ASN A 376 -12.54 -14.92 -5.64
N ILE A 377 -13.05 -15.55 -6.68
CA ILE A 377 -12.54 -16.82 -7.18
C ILE A 377 -12.21 -16.66 -8.66
N CYS A 378 -10.98 -17.00 -9.01
CA CYS A 378 -10.51 -17.13 -10.39
C CYS A 378 -9.84 -18.48 -10.61
N TYR A 379 -9.82 -18.95 -11.85
CA TYR A 379 -9.04 -20.11 -12.25
C TYR A 379 -7.69 -19.64 -12.80
N ALA A 380 -6.61 -20.19 -12.27
CA ALA A 380 -5.27 -19.94 -12.78
C ALA A 380 -4.56 -21.26 -13.12
N ARG A 381 -3.74 -21.24 -14.17
CA ARG A 381 -2.93 -22.39 -14.57
C ARG A 381 -1.67 -22.47 -13.73
N ARG A 382 -1.39 -23.64 -13.16
CA ARG A 382 -0.17 -23.96 -12.43
C ARG A 382 0.46 -25.24 -12.99
N PRO A 383 1.77 -25.33 -13.20
CA PRO A 383 2.40 -26.57 -13.63
C PRO A 383 2.29 -27.66 -12.56
N GLU A 384 2.26 -28.91 -13.00
CA GLU A 384 2.24 -30.09 -12.11
C GLU A 384 3.65 -30.40 -11.59
N TYR A 385 3.73 -31.20 -10.53
CA TYR A 385 5.01 -31.63 -9.94
C TYR A 385 5.84 -32.49 -10.91
N ASP A 386 5.21 -33.50 -11.51
CA ASP A 386 5.89 -34.49 -12.35
C ASP A 386 6.29 -33.95 -13.73
N GLY A 387 5.66 -32.86 -14.19
CA GLY A 387 5.89 -32.27 -15.51
C GLY A 387 5.55 -33.19 -16.69
N THR A 388 4.91 -34.33 -16.42
CA THR A 388 4.45 -35.27 -17.45
C THR A 388 3.02 -34.98 -17.87
N SER A 389 2.24 -34.28 -17.05
CA SER A 389 0.86 -33.90 -17.37
C SER A 389 0.71 -32.39 -17.60
N PRO A 390 -0.36 -31.98 -18.31
CA PRO A 390 -0.57 -30.57 -18.64
C PRO A 390 -0.77 -29.71 -17.38
N PRO A 391 -0.55 -28.39 -17.47
CA PRO A 391 -0.78 -27.48 -16.37
C PRO A 391 -2.18 -27.62 -15.77
N ILE A 392 -2.24 -27.67 -14.45
CA ILE A 392 -3.46 -27.83 -13.66
C ILE A 392 -4.15 -26.48 -13.52
N SER A 393 -5.44 -26.42 -13.87
CA SER A 393 -6.29 -25.30 -13.53
C SER A 393 -6.71 -25.41 -12.06
N SER A 394 -6.23 -24.49 -11.22
CA SER A 394 -6.54 -24.44 -9.79
C SER A 394 -7.39 -23.21 -9.49
N ARG A 395 -8.24 -23.31 -8.47
CA ARG A 395 -9.01 -22.16 -7.97
C ARG A 395 -8.14 -21.30 -7.06
N PHE A 396 -8.10 -20.01 -7.35
CA PHE A 396 -7.36 -19.02 -6.61
C PHE A 396 -8.29 -17.91 -6.11
N GLN A 397 -8.02 -17.42 -4.90
CA GLN A 397 -8.35 -16.04 -4.56
C GLN A 397 -7.23 -15.15 -5.10
N VAL A 398 -7.58 -14.00 -5.70
CA VAL A 398 -6.62 -13.11 -6.36
C VAL A 398 -6.71 -11.71 -5.76
N GLY A 399 -5.59 -11.18 -5.29
CA GLY A 399 -5.51 -9.84 -4.73
C GLY A 399 -5.70 -8.75 -5.78
N ILE A 400 -5.70 -7.50 -5.32
CA ILE A 400 -5.54 -6.36 -6.23
C ILE A 400 -4.11 -6.42 -6.79
N PRO A 401 -3.92 -6.30 -8.12
CA PRO A 401 -2.61 -6.18 -8.72
C PRO A 401 -1.74 -5.14 -8.00
N PHE A 402 -0.53 -5.53 -7.64
CA PHE A 402 0.42 -4.66 -6.94
C PHE A 402 1.46 -4.05 -7.89
N TYR A 403 1.55 -4.57 -9.11
CA TYR A 403 2.44 -4.08 -10.15
C TYR A 403 1.83 -4.33 -11.52
N GLY A 404 2.14 -3.46 -12.47
CA GLY A 404 1.82 -3.69 -13.87
C GLY A 404 2.86 -3.09 -14.79
N TYR A 405 2.97 -3.69 -15.96
CA TYR A 405 3.93 -3.31 -16.99
C TYR A 405 3.21 -3.17 -18.32
N HIS A 406 3.63 -2.18 -19.11
CA HIS A 406 2.95 -1.80 -20.34
C HIS A 406 3.97 -1.77 -21.48
N ILE A 407 3.65 -2.44 -22.59
CA ILE A 407 4.45 -2.45 -23.81
C ILE A 407 3.59 -1.95 -24.96
N ARG A 408 4.09 -0.97 -25.70
CA ARG A 408 3.46 -0.53 -26.96
C ARG A 408 4.03 -1.32 -28.13
N ASN A 409 3.18 -1.98 -28.89
CA ASN A 409 3.55 -2.54 -30.17
C ASN A 409 3.28 -1.51 -31.28
N PHE A 410 4.35 -0.87 -31.76
CA PHE A 410 4.28 0.17 -32.79
C PHE A 410 3.78 -0.36 -34.15
N ALA A 411 3.92 -1.66 -34.43
CA ALA A 411 3.55 -2.24 -35.71
C ALA A 411 2.03 -2.38 -35.90
N ASN A 412 1.27 -2.54 -34.82
CA ASN A 412 -0.18 -2.81 -34.87
C ASN A 412 -1.04 -1.82 -34.05
N GLY A 413 -0.43 -0.83 -33.39
CA GLY A 413 -1.15 0.14 -32.55
C GLY A 413 -1.81 -0.50 -31.32
N VAL A 414 -1.36 -1.68 -30.90
CA VAL A 414 -1.85 -2.39 -29.72
C VAL A 414 -0.90 -2.19 -28.56
N CYS A 415 -1.46 -1.87 -27.40
CA CYS A 415 -0.77 -1.82 -26.13
C CYS A 415 -1.03 -3.13 -25.38
N ASP A 416 0.03 -3.84 -25.01
CA ASP A 416 -0.02 -5.06 -24.20
C ASP A 416 0.28 -4.73 -22.74
N TRP A 417 -0.66 -5.07 -21.86
CA TRP A 417 -0.61 -4.76 -20.44
C TRP A 417 -0.43 -6.05 -19.66
N TYR A 418 0.49 -6.04 -18.72
CA TYR A 418 0.85 -7.17 -17.86
C TYR A 418 0.57 -6.78 -16.42
N TYR A 419 -0.05 -7.67 -15.67
CA TYR A 419 -0.43 -7.42 -14.28
C TYR A 419 0.10 -8.51 -13.38
N ALA A 420 0.73 -8.11 -12.26
CA ALA A 420 1.17 -9.01 -11.20
C ALA A 420 0.23 -8.89 -10.00
N SER A 421 -0.30 -10.01 -9.52
CA SER A 421 -1.13 -10.05 -8.32
C SER A 421 -0.75 -11.25 -7.43
N VAL A 422 -1.01 -11.13 -6.14
CA VAL A 422 -0.84 -12.23 -5.20
C VAL A 422 -2.05 -13.16 -5.29
N GLY A 423 -1.78 -14.46 -5.37
CA GLY A 423 -2.81 -15.49 -5.43
C GLY A 423 -2.65 -16.52 -4.33
N PHE A 424 -3.77 -16.91 -3.71
CA PHE A 424 -3.83 -18.00 -2.74
C PHE A 424 -4.68 -19.15 -3.25
N THR A 425 -4.20 -20.38 -3.11
CA THR A 425 -4.94 -21.59 -3.48
C THR A 425 -4.78 -22.68 -2.42
N ARG A 426 -5.72 -23.64 -2.36
CA ARG A 426 -5.60 -24.84 -1.53
C ARG A 426 -5.02 -25.97 -2.36
N LEU A 427 -3.92 -26.52 -1.88
CA LEU A 427 -3.20 -27.62 -2.52
C LEU A 427 -3.72 -28.97 -2.00
N PRO A 428 -4.11 -29.91 -2.89
CA PRO A 428 -4.33 -31.30 -2.52
C PRO A 428 -3.05 -31.98 -2.01
N PRO A 429 -3.14 -33.10 -1.26
CA PRO A 429 -4.35 -33.68 -0.66
C PRO A 429 -4.71 -33.04 0.70
N ASN A 430 -3.77 -32.35 1.34
CA ASN A 430 -3.89 -31.93 2.74
C ASN A 430 -4.54 -30.56 2.94
N GLY A 431 -5.00 -29.90 1.87
CA GLY A 431 -5.64 -28.59 1.94
C GLY A 431 -4.71 -27.44 2.34
N ARG A 432 -3.39 -27.63 2.24
CA ARG A 432 -2.40 -26.58 2.57
C ARG A 432 -2.61 -25.36 1.69
N VAL A 433 -2.50 -24.17 2.26
CA VAL A 433 -2.61 -22.92 1.48
C VAL A 433 -1.27 -22.62 0.81
N GLY A 434 -1.26 -22.58 -0.51
CA GLY A 434 -0.13 -22.11 -1.30
C GLY A 434 -0.32 -20.67 -1.72
N ALA A 435 0.73 -19.86 -1.53
CA ALA A 435 0.80 -18.48 -2.03
C ALA A 435 1.70 -18.39 -3.26
N TYR A 436 1.29 -17.57 -4.23
CA TYR A 436 1.91 -17.42 -5.55
C TYR A 436 1.82 -15.97 -6.03
N ILE A 437 2.67 -15.62 -6.98
CA ILE A 437 2.47 -14.45 -7.85
C ILE A 437 1.83 -14.96 -9.14
N LEU A 438 0.72 -14.33 -9.50
CA LEU A 438 -0.04 -14.59 -10.70
C LEU A 438 0.20 -13.45 -11.70
N ARG A 439 0.31 -13.82 -12.96
CA ARG A 439 0.32 -12.92 -14.10
C ARG A 439 -1.02 -12.99 -14.83
N SER A 440 -1.50 -11.84 -15.28
CA SER A 440 -2.52 -11.76 -16.33
C SER A 440 -2.14 -10.70 -17.37
N THR A 441 -2.76 -10.78 -18.54
CA THR A 441 -2.51 -9.89 -19.68
C THR A 441 -3.81 -9.28 -20.20
N ALA A 442 -3.78 -8.00 -20.55
CA ALA A 442 -4.85 -7.31 -21.24
C ALA A 442 -4.30 -6.59 -22.48
N GLN A 443 -5.15 -6.43 -23.51
CA GLN A 443 -4.78 -5.70 -24.73
C GLN A 443 -5.70 -4.50 -24.90
N CYS A 444 -5.12 -3.38 -25.28
CA CYS A 444 -5.85 -2.16 -25.60
C CYS A 444 -5.41 -1.67 -26.97
N ARG A 445 -6.37 -1.39 -27.87
CA ARG A 445 -6.09 -0.71 -29.14
C ARG A 445 -6.15 0.79 -28.89
N SER A 446 -5.08 1.50 -29.20
CA SER A 446 -5.10 2.95 -29.16
C SER A 446 -3.97 3.56 -29.97
N ASP A 447 -4.31 4.61 -30.70
CA ASP A 447 -3.41 5.34 -31.59
C ASP A 447 -2.39 6.18 -30.80
N ARG A 448 -2.71 6.54 -29.55
CA ARG A 448 -1.86 7.30 -28.63
C ARG A 448 -1.75 6.59 -27.29
N CYS A 449 -0.54 6.27 -26.86
CA CYS A 449 -0.30 5.50 -25.66
C CYS A 449 -0.29 6.37 -24.38
N THR A 450 -1.40 7.04 -24.08
CA THR A 450 -1.53 7.96 -22.92
C THR A 450 -2.39 7.41 -21.79
N HIS A 451 -2.71 6.12 -21.80
CA HIS A 451 -3.59 5.52 -20.78
C HIS A 451 -2.80 5.17 -19.52
N ILE A 452 -3.39 5.51 -18.37
CA ILE A 452 -2.85 5.17 -17.06
C ILE A 452 -3.23 3.73 -16.72
N LEU A 453 -2.24 2.92 -16.32
CA LEU A 453 -2.44 1.54 -15.92
C LEU A 453 -3.22 1.49 -14.59
N ASN A 454 -4.46 1.01 -14.66
CA ASN A 454 -5.34 0.92 -13.51
C ASN A 454 -5.19 -0.46 -12.83
N LEU A 455 -4.49 -0.49 -11.70
CA LEU A 455 -4.27 -1.69 -10.88
C LEU A 455 -5.53 -2.17 -10.16
N ASP A 456 -6.43 -1.26 -9.81
CA ASP A 456 -7.69 -1.54 -9.10
C ASP A 456 -8.66 -2.44 -9.89
N ARG A 457 -8.38 -2.70 -11.18
CA ARG A 457 -9.16 -3.58 -12.06
C ARG A 457 -8.97 -5.08 -11.85
N GLY A 458 -8.22 -5.51 -10.83
CA GLY A 458 -7.75 -6.89 -10.63
C GLY A 458 -8.68 -8.03 -11.01
N ARG A 459 -9.98 -7.97 -10.64
CA ARG A 459 -10.95 -9.04 -10.95
C ARG A 459 -11.50 -9.04 -12.38
N ARG A 460 -11.47 -7.91 -13.10
CA ARG A 460 -11.89 -7.86 -14.52
C ARG A 460 -10.90 -8.56 -15.43
N ILE A 461 -9.71 -8.86 -14.92
CA ILE A 461 -8.63 -9.46 -15.69
C ILE A 461 -8.79 -10.98 -15.64
N GLU A 462 -8.93 -11.59 -16.81
CA GLU A 462 -9.14 -13.03 -16.98
C GLU A 462 -7.80 -13.75 -17.24
N ARG A 463 -7.81 -15.09 -17.25
CA ARG A 463 -6.66 -15.92 -17.67
C ARG A 463 -5.39 -15.69 -16.86
N TRP A 464 -5.46 -15.96 -15.56
CA TRP A 464 -4.28 -15.90 -14.71
C TRP A 464 -3.36 -17.12 -14.91
N VAL A 465 -2.06 -16.91 -14.82
CA VAL A 465 -1.02 -17.94 -14.84
C VAL A 465 -0.04 -17.74 -13.68
N THR A 466 0.45 -18.81 -13.07
CA THR A 466 1.44 -18.72 -12.00
C THR A 466 2.82 -18.39 -12.55
N VAL A 467 3.49 -17.39 -11.99
CA VAL A 467 4.84 -16.97 -12.41
C VAL A 467 5.86 -16.96 -11.27
N ALA A 468 5.41 -16.98 -10.02
CA ALA A 468 6.29 -17.24 -8.89
C ALA A 468 5.57 -17.98 -7.76
N LYS A 469 6.33 -18.73 -6.97
CA LYS A 469 5.92 -19.35 -5.71
C LYS A 469 6.46 -18.52 -4.55
N LEU A 470 5.60 -18.13 -3.61
CA LEU A 470 6.03 -17.50 -2.36
C LEU A 470 6.39 -18.60 -1.36
N TRP A 471 7.67 -18.97 -1.31
CA TRP A 471 8.16 -20.04 -0.45
C TRP A 471 8.07 -19.66 1.02
N GLY A 472 7.89 -20.66 1.90
CA GLY A 472 7.85 -20.46 3.35
C GLY A 472 6.59 -19.75 3.87
N PHE A 473 5.67 -19.35 2.99
CA PHE A 473 4.40 -18.78 3.39
C PHE A 473 3.62 -19.74 4.29
N LYS A 474 3.13 -19.22 5.42
CA LYS A 474 2.24 -19.92 6.34
C LYS A 474 0.93 -19.16 6.44
N PRO A 475 -0.23 -19.82 6.27
CA PRO A 475 -1.52 -19.17 6.44
C PRO A 475 -1.65 -18.62 7.86
N ASN A 476 -2.51 -17.61 8.00
CA ASN A 476 -2.80 -17.02 9.30
C ASN A 476 -3.51 -18.07 10.17
N GLU A 477 -2.94 -18.38 11.33
CA GLU A 477 -3.56 -19.27 12.33
C GLU A 477 -4.44 -18.50 13.32
N SER A 478 -4.47 -17.16 13.20
CA SER A 478 -5.24 -16.27 14.06
C SER A 478 -6.52 -15.76 13.40
N ASN A 479 -7.45 -15.30 14.24
CA ASN A 479 -8.67 -14.63 13.79
C ASN A 479 -8.43 -13.17 13.34
N LEU A 480 -7.20 -12.66 13.44
CA LEU A 480 -6.88 -11.31 12.98
C LEU A 480 -6.89 -11.27 11.45
N THR A 481 -7.32 -10.16 10.86
CA THR A 481 -7.22 -9.94 9.42
C THR A 481 -5.76 -10.05 8.98
N GLY A 482 -5.49 -10.78 7.91
CA GLY A 482 -4.15 -10.82 7.35
C GLY A 482 -3.77 -9.48 6.74
N LEU A 483 -2.53 -9.04 6.93
CA LEU A 483 -2.06 -7.78 6.41
C LEU A 483 -1.05 -8.03 5.30
N ILE A 484 -1.21 -7.31 4.19
CA ILE A 484 -0.36 -7.37 3.01
C ILE A 484 -0.07 -5.97 2.51
N ALA A 485 1.18 -5.70 2.12
CA ALA A 485 1.53 -4.51 1.36
C ALA A 485 2.64 -4.81 0.37
N SER A 486 2.65 -4.04 -0.71
CA SER A 486 3.74 -3.98 -1.66
C SER A 486 4.47 -2.65 -1.52
N SER A 487 5.76 -2.65 -1.86
CA SER A 487 6.49 -1.41 -2.06
C SER A 487 6.00 -0.67 -3.31
N PRO A 488 6.27 0.64 -3.46
CA PRO A 488 5.78 1.45 -4.58
C PRO A 488 6.12 0.90 -5.97
N ARG A 489 7.34 0.37 -6.17
CA ARG A 489 7.77 -0.25 -7.44
C ARG A 489 7.44 -1.75 -7.51
N GLY A 490 6.80 -2.32 -6.50
CA GLY A 490 6.45 -3.74 -6.44
C GLY A 490 7.64 -4.68 -6.25
N THR A 491 8.82 -4.18 -5.88
CA THR A 491 10.02 -5.01 -5.67
C THR A 491 10.05 -5.72 -4.32
N ARG A 492 9.12 -5.37 -3.42
CA ARG A 492 8.88 -6.03 -2.14
C ARG A 492 7.42 -6.39 -2.00
N LEU A 493 7.17 -7.55 -1.43
CA LEU A 493 5.88 -7.96 -0.94
C LEU A 493 6.01 -8.34 0.54
N ALA A 494 5.30 -7.65 1.41
CA ALA A 494 5.25 -7.91 2.84
C ALA A 494 3.92 -8.55 3.22
N ILE A 495 3.95 -9.67 3.95
CA ILE A 495 2.78 -10.28 4.58
C ILE A 495 3.08 -10.50 6.06
N VAL A 496 2.18 -10.04 6.92
CA VAL A 496 2.27 -10.27 8.36
C VAL A 496 1.37 -11.41 8.77
N ASN A 497 1.91 -12.29 9.61
CA ASN A 497 1.19 -13.32 10.34
C ASN A 497 1.44 -13.12 11.84
N TRP A 498 0.50 -12.46 12.51
CA TRP A 498 0.58 -12.11 13.93
C TRP A 498 1.83 -11.29 14.30
N LYS A 499 2.89 -11.96 14.80
CA LYS A 499 4.18 -11.39 15.25
C LYS A 499 5.30 -11.59 14.24
N THR A 500 5.04 -12.35 13.19
CA THR A 500 6.04 -12.69 12.16
C THR A 500 5.72 -11.94 10.88
N LEU A 501 6.71 -11.19 10.40
CA LEU A 501 6.67 -10.47 9.14
C LEU A 501 7.51 -11.22 8.10
N TYR A 502 6.88 -11.57 6.98
CA TYR A 502 7.54 -12.14 5.82
C TYR A 502 7.68 -11.05 4.76
N VAL A 503 8.89 -10.84 4.24
CA VAL A 503 9.12 -9.92 3.12
C VAL A 503 9.79 -10.66 1.98
N TRP A 504 9.10 -10.81 0.85
CA TRP A 504 9.65 -11.37 -0.37
C TRP A 504 10.22 -10.25 -1.24
N PRO A 505 11.53 -10.23 -1.50
CA PRO A 505 12.11 -9.41 -2.54
C PRO A 505 11.89 -10.05 -3.91
N LEU A 506 11.64 -9.24 -4.93
CA LEU A 506 11.51 -9.66 -6.30
C LEU A 506 11.87 -8.53 -7.27
N GLU A 507 12.19 -8.89 -8.51
CA GLU A 507 12.20 -7.98 -9.64
C GLU A 507 10.93 -8.25 -10.47
N PRO A 508 9.89 -7.41 -10.32
CA PRO A 508 8.57 -7.72 -10.85
C PRO A 508 8.53 -7.85 -12.37
N TYR A 509 9.40 -7.13 -13.10
CA TYR A 509 9.49 -7.28 -14.56
C TYR A 509 9.89 -8.70 -14.96
N HIS A 510 11.03 -9.19 -14.46
CA HIS A 510 11.51 -10.52 -14.83
C HIS A 510 10.58 -11.64 -14.34
N VAL A 511 9.92 -11.47 -13.20
CA VAL A 511 8.87 -12.41 -12.75
C VAL A 511 7.70 -12.42 -13.73
N LEU A 512 7.17 -11.26 -14.15
CA LEU A 512 6.09 -11.19 -15.12
C LEU A 512 6.45 -11.80 -16.47
N MET A 513 7.69 -11.59 -16.91
CA MET A 513 8.22 -12.13 -18.16
C MET A 513 8.65 -13.60 -18.02
N ARG A 514 8.21 -14.32 -16.98
CA ARG A 514 8.46 -15.75 -16.74
C ARG A 514 9.95 -16.09 -16.76
N ASN A 515 10.78 -15.21 -16.21
CA ASN A 515 12.23 -15.39 -16.12
C ASN A 515 12.91 -15.76 -17.46
N ARG A 516 12.37 -15.29 -18.59
CA ARG A 516 12.87 -15.63 -19.94
C ARG A 516 14.34 -15.29 -20.16
N GLU A 517 14.80 -14.19 -19.58
CA GLU A 517 16.17 -13.69 -19.68
C GLU A 517 17.14 -14.36 -18.68
N GLY A 518 16.65 -15.26 -17.83
CA GLY A 518 17.49 -15.96 -16.86
C GLY A 518 17.98 -15.09 -15.68
N TYR A 519 17.29 -13.98 -15.38
CA TYR A 519 17.61 -13.12 -14.24
C TYR A 519 17.65 -13.88 -12.92
N TYR A 520 16.74 -14.84 -12.73
CA TYR A 520 16.76 -15.76 -11.59
C TYR A 520 17.50 -17.05 -11.94
N PRO A 521 18.46 -17.49 -11.11
CA PRO A 521 19.29 -18.66 -11.38
C PRO A 521 18.51 -19.97 -11.23
N PRO A 522 19.00 -21.09 -11.82
CA PRO A 522 18.32 -22.39 -11.76
C PRO A 522 18.03 -22.90 -10.35
N SER A 523 18.88 -22.56 -9.37
CA SER A 523 18.66 -22.88 -7.95
C SER A 523 17.39 -22.26 -7.33
N MET A 524 16.73 -21.35 -8.05
CA MET A 524 15.46 -20.71 -7.68
C MET A 524 14.31 -21.15 -8.58
N TYR A 525 14.49 -22.11 -9.47
CA TYR A 525 13.37 -22.64 -10.25
C TYR A 525 12.43 -23.41 -9.33
N TYR A 526 11.14 -23.24 -9.55
CA TYR A 526 10.13 -23.88 -8.73
C TYR A 526 10.14 -25.39 -8.98
N PRO A 527 10.36 -26.24 -7.96
CA PRO A 527 10.45 -27.69 -8.16
C PRO A 527 9.09 -28.37 -8.31
N GLY A 528 7.98 -27.65 -8.11
CA GLY A 528 6.64 -28.22 -8.01
C GLY A 528 6.21 -28.52 -6.57
N ASP A 529 4.90 -28.49 -6.28
CA ASP A 529 4.36 -28.92 -4.98
C ASP A 529 4.12 -30.45 -4.94
N PRO A 530 4.73 -31.18 -3.98
CA PRO A 530 4.50 -32.62 -3.84
C PRO A 530 3.03 -32.96 -3.57
N GLY A 531 2.51 -33.99 -4.27
CA GLY A 531 1.15 -34.49 -4.04
C GLY A 531 0.04 -33.67 -4.72
N ALA A 532 0.39 -32.66 -5.51
CA ALA A 532 -0.56 -31.93 -6.33
C ALA A 532 -0.95 -32.71 -7.60
N CYS A 533 -1.46 -33.93 -7.44
CA CYS A 533 -2.07 -34.70 -8.53
C CYS A 533 -3.50 -34.18 -8.73
N ALA A 534 -3.80 -33.57 -9.88
CA ALA A 534 -5.17 -33.17 -10.18
C ALA A 534 -5.89 -34.21 -11.03
N ARG A 535 -7.12 -34.52 -10.63
CA ARG A 535 -8.17 -34.93 -11.56
C ARG A 535 -8.28 -33.82 -12.61
N ALA A 536 -7.80 -34.11 -13.83
CA ALA A 536 -7.76 -33.15 -14.92
C ALA A 536 -9.14 -32.57 -15.19
N SER A 537 -9.32 -31.27 -14.94
CA SER A 537 -10.45 -30.52 -15.48
C SER A 537 -9.99 -29.91 -16.80
N THR A 538 -10.46 -30.47 -17.90
CA THR A 538 -10.15 -30.04 -19.27
C THR A 538 -10.82 -28.70 -19.57
N VAL A 539 -10.13 -27.60 -19.29
CA VAL A 539 -10.48 -26.30 -19.87
C VAL A 539 -9.81 -26.22 -21.25
N PRO A 540 -10.50 -25.80 -22.32
CA PRO A 540 -9.93 -25.74 -23.66
C PRO A 540 -8.70 -24.81 -23.74
N ARG A 541 -7.65 -25.26 -24.44
CA ARG A 541 -6.46 -24.47 -24.78
C ARG A 541 -6.87 -23.34 -25.73
N SER A 542 -6.51 -22.08 -25.45
CA SER A 542 -6.54 -21.04 -26.48
C SER A 542 -5.25 -21.07 -27.30
N SER A 543 -5.36 -20.91 -28.61
CA SER A 543 -4.22 -20.82 -29.53
C SER A 543 -3.30 -19.64 -29.17
N GLY A 544 -2.01 -19.90 -28.95
CA GLY A 544 -0.98 -18.87 -28.74
C GLY A 544 -0.40 -18.77 -27.32
N GLU A 545 -0.87 -19.57 -26.36
CA GLU A 545 -0.27 -19.60 -25.01
C GLU A 545 0.90 -20.58 -24.94
N GLU A 546 2.11 -20.08 -24.68
CA GLU A 546 3.31 -20.90 -24.47
C GLU A 546 3.18 -21.78 -23.21
N ASP A 547 3.45 -23.08 -23.39
CA ASP A 547 3.51 -24.05 -22.29
C ASP A 547 4.66 -23.72 -21.32
N TYR A 548 4.64 -24.30 -20.11
CA TYR A 548 5.72 -24.13 -19.14
C TYR A 548 6.95 -24.97 -19.54
N GLU A 549 8.15 -24.38 -19.44
CA GLU A 549 9.44 -25.02 -19.66
C GLU A 549 9.93 -25.67 -18.37
N LYS A 550 10.16 -27.00 -18.42
CA LYS A 550 10.74 -27.79 -17.33
C LYS A 550 12.19 -28.12 -17.65
N THR A 551 13.07 -27.87 -16.69
CA THR A 551 14.49 -28.24 -16.71
C THR A 551 14.77 -29.30 -15.63
N GLU A 552 16.02 -29.76 -15.55
CA GLU A 552 16.46 -30.66 -14.47
C GLU A 552 16.36 -30.01 -13.09
N ASP A 553 16.53 -28.69 -13.01
CA ASP A 553 16.47 -27.90 -11.77
C ASP A 553 15.05 -27.52 -11.35
N GLY A 554 14.05 -27.61 -12.23
CA GLY A 554 12.66 -27.26 -11.95
C GLY A 554 11.94 -26.58 -13.11
N TRP A 555 10.87 -25.85 -12.81
CA TRP A 555 10.13 -25.06 -13.79
C TRP A 555 10.78 -23.69 -13.98
N LYS A 556 11.48 -23.48 -15.11
CA LYS A 556 12.23 -22.26 -15.41
C LYS A 556 11.36 -20.99 -15.42
N ASP A 557 10.13 -21.15 -15.87
CA ASP A 557 9.12 -20.09 -15.97
C ASP A 557 8.52 -19.65 -14.63
N ILE A 558 8.77 -20.39 -13.55
CA ILE A 558 8.23 -20.10 -12.22
C ILE A 558 9.37 -20.00 -11.23
N VAL A 559 9.50 -18.82 -10.64
CA VAL A 559 10.54 -18.56 -9.67
C VAL A 559 10.05 -18.88 -8.25
N GLU A 560 10.84 -19.59 -7.48
CA GLU A 560 10.64 -19.77 -6.05
C GLU A 560 11.28 -18.60 -5.29
N LEU A 561 10.44 -17.67 -4.81
CA LEU A 561 10.86 -16.51 -4.04
C LEU A 561 10.93 -16.87 -2.56
N LYS A 562 12.07 -16.61 -1.93
CA LYS A 562 12.31 -16.86 -0.50
C LYS A 562 12.18 -15.55 0.28
N PRO A 563 11.43 -15.53 1.39
CA PRO A 563 11.27 -14.32 2.18
C PRO A 563 12.46 -14.14 3.13
N ILE A 564 12.72 -12.89 3.49
CA ILE A 564 13.30 -12.61 4.81
C ILE A 564 12.18 -12.70 5.86
N ILE A 565 12.53 -13.25 7.02
CA ILE A 565 11.59 -13.41 8.13
C ILE A 565 12.06 -12.52 9.27
N LEU A 566 11.19 -11.61 9.71
CA LEU A 566 11.42 -10.68 10.80
C LEU A 566 10.47 -11.01 11.95
N ASN A 567 10.99 -11.08 13.16
CA ASN A 567 10.18 -11.19 14.37
C ASN A 567 9.94 -9.78 14.93
N LEU A 568 8.67 -9.38 15.03
CA LEU A 568 8.28 -8.04 15.45
C LEU A 568 8.26 -7.88 16.97
N ASP A 569 8.19 -8.99 17.73
CA ASP A 569 7.90 -9.00 19.17
C ASP A 569 6.66 -8.18 19.58
N ALA A 570 5.78 -7.87 18.63
CA ALA A 570 4.58 -7.03 18.75
C ALA A 570 3.50 -7.56 17.79
N VAL A 571 2.22 -7.35 18.14
CA VAL A 571 1.10 -7.68 17.26
C VAL A 571 0.88 -6.51 16.31
N CYS A 572 0.86 -6.77 15.01
CA CYS A 572 0.70 -5.75 13.99
C CYS A 572 -0.76 -5.68 13.50
N PHE A 573 -1.28 -4.46 13.37
CA PHE A 573 -2.66 -4.13 12.98
C PHE A 573 -2.75 -3.34 11.68
N GLY A 574 -1.63 -2.79 11.21
CA GLY A 574 -1.52 -2.13 9.91
C GLY A 574 -0.06 -2.10 9.44
N LEU A 575 0.16 -2.13 8.13
CA LEU A 575 1.50 -2.03 7.55
C LEU A 575 1.49 -1.28 6.22
N LYS A 576 2.51 -0.47 5.96
CA LYS A 576 2.70 0.26 4.70
C LYS A 576 4.18 0.51 4.44
N PHE A 577 4.61 0.42 3.18
CA PHE A 577 5.89 0.98 2.76
C PHE A 577 5.75 2.50 2.65
N THR A 578 6.46 3.22 3.51
CA THR A 578 6.30 4.68 3.67
C THR A 578 7.37 5.48 2.93
N ASN A 579 8.58 4.94 2.81
CA ASN A 579 9.69 5.60 2.12
C ASN A 579 10.38 4.61 1.16
N GLY A 580 10.05 4.74 -0.13
CA GLY A 580 10.61 3.89 -1.18
C GLY A 580 10.41 2.40 -0.96
N GLU A 581 11.41 1.61 -1.37
CA GLU A 581 11.30 0.15 -1.41
C GLU A 581 11.70 -0.55 -0.11
N ASN A 582 12.39 0.14 0.79
CA ASN A 582 13.13 -0.49 1.89
C ASN A 582 12.74 0.04 3.27
N GLU A 583 11.81 0.99 3.38
CA GLU A 583 11.26 1.41 4.66
C GLU A 583 9.84 0.88 4.84
N LEU A 584 9.64 0.08 5.88
CA LEU A 584 8.36 -0.51 6.21
C LEU A 584 7.88 -0.01 7.57
N THR A 585 6.72 0.64 7.59
CA THR A 585 6.11 1.16 8.81
C THR A 585 4.92 0.31 9.23
N LEU A 586 4.84 0.02 10.53
CA LEU A 586 3.91 -0.92 11.14
C LEU A 586 3.16 -0.24 12.30
N LEU A 587 1.84 -0.36 12.34
CA LEU A 587 1.04 -0.05 13.53
C LEU A 587 0.95 -1.30 14.40
N THR A 588 1.42 -1.21 15.64
CA THR A 588 1.50 -2.37 16.55
C THR A 588 0.87 -2.08 17.91
N ASP A 589 0.58 -3.12 18.69
CA ASP A 589 0.15 -3.01 20.09
C ASP A 589 1.14 -2.29 21.01
N LYS A 590 2.42 -2.17 20.58
CA LYS A 590 3.48 -1.46 21.31
C LYS A 590 3.71 -0.02 20.82
N GLY A 591 3.08 0.39 19.73
CA GLY A 591 3.30 1.70 19.09
C GLY A 591 3.57 1.59 17.59
N LEU A 592 4.13 2.66 17.02
CA LEU A 592 4.49 2.73 15.60
C LEU A 592 5.92 2.18 15.43
N MET A 593 6.11 1.17 14.59
CA MET A 593 7.40 0.54 14.38
C MET A 593 7.87 0.75 12.94
N VAL A 594 9.06 1.33 12.77
CA VAL A 594 9.66 1.57 11.45
C VAL A 594 10.84 0.62 11.27
N TRP A 595 10.82 -0.15 10.18
CA TRP A 595 11.90 -1.04 9.78
C TRP A 595 12.61 -0.50 8.55
N GLN A 596 13.94 -0.37 8.64
CA GLN A 596 14.79 -0.08 7.50
C GLN A 596 15.42 -1.39 7.00
N LEU A 597 14.86 -1.92 5.92
CA LEU A 597 15.26 -3.15 5.26
C LEU A 597 16.50 -2.88 4.40
N GLY A 598 17.67 -3.31 4.87
CA GLY A 598 18.88 -3.22 4.07
C GLY A 598 19.89 -4.26 4.50
N SER A 599 20.62 -4.83 3.55
CA SER A 599 21.67 -5.79 3.87
C SER A 599 22.79 -5.12 4.64
N ASN A 600 23.18 -3.87 4.34
CA ASN A 600 24.31 -3.11 4.93
C ASN A 600 23.97 -2.28 6.18
N ARG A 601 22.85 -2.56 6.85
CA ARG A 601 22.42 -1.85 8.05
C ARG A 601 23.11 -2.38 9.32
N SER A 602 23.01 -1.60 10.40
CA SER A 602 23.78 -1.80 11.64
C SER A 602 23.08 -2.68 12.68
N ALA A 603 21.89 -3.20 12.38
CA ALA A 603 21.01 -3.93 13.28
C ALA A 603 20.59 -3.13 14.54
N LEU A 604 20.50 -1.81 14.42
CA LEU A 604 20.12 -0.93 15.51
C LEU A 604 18.66 -1.17 15.94
N ARG A 605 18.43 -1.18 17.26
CA ARG A 605 17.11 -1.25 17.87
C ARG A 605 16.90 0.00 18.72
N LEU A 606 16.24 0.98 18.14
CA LEU A 606 16.03 2.30 18.74
C LEU A 606 14.62 2.42 19.30
N LYS A 607 14.46 3.32 20.27
CA LYS A 607 13.17 3.75 20.78
C LYS A 607 13.06 5.26 20.59
N GLY A 608 11.94 5.71 20.05
CA GLY A 608 11.61 7.11 19.87
C GLY A 608 10.33 7.47 20.63
N VAL A 609 10.17 8.76 20.91
CA VAL A 609 8.92 9.31 21.43
C VAL A 609 8.39 10.30 20.41
N ILE A 610 7.14 10.11 20.00
CA ILE A 610 6.41 11.05 19.16
C ILE A 610 5.84 12.09 20.09
N LYS A 611 6.36 13.31 19.99
CA LYS A 611 5.78 14.46 20.64
C LYS A 611 4.53 14.87 19.88
N ALA A 612 3.50 15.23 20.62
CA ALA A 612 2.42 16.03 20.06
C ALA A 612 2.96 17.45 19.95
N GLU A 613 3.50 17.81 18.80
CA GLU A 613 3.89 19.19 18.58
C GLU A 613 2.62 20.04 18.49
N GLU A 614 2.45 20.95 19.45
CA GLU A 614 1.54 22.08 19.35
C GLU A 614 2.05 23.00 18.22
N ASP A 615 1.22 23.21 17.20
CA ASP A 615 1.37 24.25 16.18
C ASP A 615 2.80 24.57 15.74
N VAL A 616 3.56 23.57 15.26
CA VAL A 616 4.69 23.88 14.37
C VAL A 616 4.10 24.20 13.01
N VAL A 617 3.85 25.50 12.88
CA VAL A 617 3.30 26.24 11.76
C VAL A 617 3.72 25.64 10.42
N ALA A 618 2.78 25.60 9.47
CA ALA A 618 2.97 25.42 8.02
C ALA A 618 4.09 26.30 7.39
N ASP A 619 4.78 27.12 8.19
CA ASP A 619 5.90 27.99 7.86
C ASP A 619 7.20 27.22 7.58
N GLU A 620 7.45 26.06 8.22
CA GLU A 620 8.64 25.22 7.90
C GLU A 620 8.47 24.45 6.58
N LEU A 621 7.25 24.00 6.27
CA LEU A 621 6.93 23.30 5.02
C LEU A 621 6.79 24.27 3.83
N SER A 622 6.33 25.50 4.04
CA SER A 622 6.23 26.53 2.99
C SER A 622 7.55 27.25 2.68
N LYS A 623 8.53 27.20 3.58
CA LYS A 623 9.88 27.76 3.36
C LYS A 623 10.85 26.81 2.65
N ARG A 624 10.51 25.52 2.53
CA ARG A 624 11.34 24.54 1.81
C ARG A 624 10.81 24.45 0.37
N PRO A 625 11.54 24.95 -0.64
CA PRO A 625 11.06 24.88 -2.02
C PRO A 625 10.87 23.43 -2.43
N LEU A 626 9.72 23.13 -3.06
CA LEU A 626 9.49 21.88 -3.77
C LEU A 626 10.41 21.85 -5.01
N SER A 627 11.68 21.46 -4.84
CA SER A 627 12.62 21.40 -5.97
C SER A 627 12.33 20.19 -6.83
N TYR A 628 11.71 20.40 -7.99
CA TYR A 628 11.68 19.42 -9.07
C TYR A 628 12.96 19.53 -9.90
N GLY A 629 13.85 18.54 -9.76
CA GLY A 629 14.93 18.32 -10.72
C GLY A 629 14.40 17.54 -11.91
N ASN A 630 14.13 18.23 -13.03
CA ASN A 630 14.01 17.58 -14.33
C ASN A 630 15.41 17.09 -14.73
N ALA A 631 15.70 15.82 -14.52
CA ALA A 631 16.80 15.14 -15.18
C ALA A 631 16.36 14.80 -16.62
N VAL A 632 16.46 15.79 -17.51
CA VAL A 632 16.64 15.53 -18.94
C VAL A 632 18.06 15.98 -19.24
N GLY A 633 18.91 15.01 -19.56
CA GLY A 633 20.24 15.29 -20.05
C GLY A 633 20.13 16.02 -21.39
N ASP A 634 20.84 17.14 -21.48
CA ASP A 634 21.31 17.64 -22.75
C ASP A 634 22.77 18.03 -22.57
N GLU A 635 23.62 17.38 -23.37
CA GLU A 635 25.05 17.63 -23.45
C GLU A 635 25.27 18.86 -24.32
N SER A 636 25.90 19.90 -23.79
CA SER A 636 26.69 20.81 -24.63
C SER A 636 27.77 21.49 -23.81
N GLU A 637 29.00 21.18 -24.19
CA GLU A 637 30.24 21.88 -23.83
C GLU A 637 30.18 23.36 -24.26
N ALA A 638 30.66 24.27 -23.42
CA ALA A 638 31.34 25.48 -23.86
C ALA A 638 32.18 26.06 -22.71
N GLU A 639 33.32 26.59 -23.11
CA GLU A 639 34.55 26.87 -22.36
C GLU A 639 34.52 28.21 -21.59
N ASP A 640 35.62 28.41 -20.87
CA ASP A 640 36.02 29.49 -19.95
C ASP A 640 36.06 30.93 -20.53
N GLU A 641 36.48 31.86 -19.65
CA GLU A 641 36.92 33.27 -19.83
C GLU A 641 35.80 34.33 -19.66
N ASP A 642 35.93 35.48 -18.98
CA ASP A 642 36.92 36.12 -18.09
C ASP A 642 36.22 37.35 -17.43
N GLU A 643 36.78 37.84 -16.31
CA GLU A 643 37.06 39.24 -15.87
C GLU A 643 36.17 40.40 -16.44
N ASP A 644 35.53 41.30 -15.67
CA ASP A 644 36.05 42.48 -14.91
C ASP A 644 34.82 43.32 -14.41
N GLU A 645 34.80 43.93 -13.21
CA GLU A 645 35.08 45.37 -12.89
C GLU A 645 34.32 46.36 -13.83
N ASP A 646 33.55 47.40 -13.46
CA ASP A 646 33.53 48.31 -12.31
C ASP A 646 32.29 49.24 -12.39
N GLU A 647 31.95 49.80 -11.21
CA GLU A 647 31.57 51.19 -10.88
C GLU A 647 30.51 52.04 -11.64
N ASP A 648 29.74 52.74 -10.79
CA ASP A 648 29.31 54.15 -10.86
C ASP A 648 27.88 54.58 -11.28
N MET A 649 27.21 55.08 -10.22
CA MET A 649 26.39 56.30 -10.09
C MET A 649 26.15 57.17 -11.33
N HIS A 650 24.88 57.52 -11.56
CA HIS A 650 24.40 58.90 -11.33
C HIS A 650 22.88 59.04 -11.42
N ASP A 651 22.36 59.90 -10.53
CA ASP A 651 21.04 60.53 -10.54
C ASP A 651 20.73 61.23 -11.87
N ASP A 652 19.44 61.35 -12.21
CA ASP A 652 18.83 62.67 -12.44
C ASP A 652 17.31 62.55 -12.60
N ASP A 653 16.62 63.37 -11.82
CA ASP A 653 15.20 63.71 -11.92
C ASP A 653 14.85 64.29 -13.30
N MET A 654 13.65 64.03 -13.81
CA MET A 654 12.83 65.11 -14.38
C MET A 654 11.35 64.73 -14.48
N GLU A 655 10.60 65.51 -13.70
CA GLU A 655 9.21 65.95 -13.77
C GLU A 655 8.40 65.79 -15.08
N ALA A 656 7.11 65.54 -14.84
CA ALA A 656 5.96 66.29 -15.38
C ALA A 656 5.59 65.99 -16.85
N GLU A 657 4.33 66.02 -17.28
CA GLU A 657 3.04 66.43 -16.75
C GLU A 657 2.01 65.98 -17.81
N ASP A 658 0.73 66.00 -17.41
CA ASP A 658 -0.43 66.31 -18.26
C ASP A 658 -0.98 65.21 -19.21
N GLU A 659 -2.22 64.77 -18.95
CA GLU A 659 -3.47 65.25 -19.61
C GLU A 659 -3.68 64.45 -20.91
N ASP A 660 -4.83 63.91 -21.28
CA ASP A 660 -6.20 64.21 -20.92
C ASP A 660 -7.13 63.15 -21.56
N GLU A 661 -8.37 63.15 -21.08
CA GLU A 661 -9.62 62.92 -21.83
C GLU A 661 -9.95 61.50 -22.36
N ASP A 662 -10.87 60.87 -21.62
CA ASP A 662 -12.24 60.51 -22.05
C ASP A 662 -12.48 60.40 -23.57
N ASP A 663 -12.90 59.21 -24.05
CA ASP A 663 -14.11 59.15 -24.87
C ASP A 663 -14.75 57.76 -24.87
N ASP A 664 -16.07 57.83 -24.87
CA ASP A 664 -17.10 56.83 -24.80
C ASP A 664 -17.13 55.92 -26.04
N GLY A 665 -17.77 54.74 -25.95
CA GLY A 665 -18.25 54.12 -27.20
C GLY A 665 -18.56 52.64 -27.22
N GLU A 666 -19.79 52.33 -26.82
CA GLU A 666 -20.69 51.35 -27.46
C GLU A 666 -20.49 49.83 -27.26
N GLU A 667 -21.48 49.29 -26.53
CA GLU A 667 -22.13 48.00 -26.79
C GLU A 667 -22.29 47.70 -28.28
N MET A 668 -21.99 46.47 -28.70
CA MET A 668 -22.79 45.80 -29.72
C MET A 668 -22.92 44.30 -29.44
N ASP A 669 -24.18 43.92 -29.56
CA ASP A 669 -24.83 42.62 -29.47
C ASP A 669 -24.34 41.55 -30.47
N LEU A 670 -24.50 40.31 -30.00
CA LEU A 670 -25.10 39.13 -30.66
C LEU A 670 -24.43 38.39 -31.85
N ASP A 671 -24.54 37.05 -31.68
CA ASP A 671 -24.71 35.95 -32.63
C ASP A 671 -23.50 35.40 -33.42
N ALA A 672 -23.04 34.21 -32.99
CA ALA A 672 -23.14 32.96 -33.78
C ALA A 672 -22.92 31.72 -32.90
#